data_AF-A0AAN9AHA4-F1
#
_entry.id   AF-A0AAN9AHA4-F1
#
_cell.length_a   1.000
_cell.length_b   1.000
_cell.length_c   1.000
_cell.angle_alpha   90.00
_cell.angle_beta   90.00
_cell.angle_gamma   90.00
#
_symmetry.space_group_name_H-M   'P 1'
#
loop_
_entity.id
_entity.type
_entity.pdbx_description
1 polymer ?
#
loop_
_entity_poly.entity_id
_entity_poly.type
_entity_poly.pdbx_seq_one_letter_code
_entity_poly.pdbx_strand_id
1 'polypeptide(L)'
;MALRFRLSRNSRTLLVLPSLSCIMYRSGNSGYQGGGGGGNWRGKRGGYGRRRGGNGGSWRDDEAGGDRGGGGGSGRNRGGGRRGGPPPGLRGKEIGLWYARRGQERQEKEKRFLPGISMNATQVRHVGKVLNSLDNGETSGSSSEKPSVFSRLEPRDDLGQEWDLRINSILKQKFDEDCDMEVGQSREAADIFSDPDAWIQDNTQKSRGVSREEREKSSRGETFSDRLDKMRESDFKRAYAANVEANQLRDATGLAELKSERVGLQRNEGLDNHFYEELVEQQNNELYKKMLEFRKKLPSYKMRDEIVDLVRENRVVVLSGETGCGKTTQVAQFLLEEAIAAGRGSITRIVCTQPRRISAISVAQRVSDERGEKLGHSVGYQIRLEKILPRSSGSILYCTTGIVLQWMQTDPLLNEVSHLILDEIHERDMLCDFLICMSKDLIKARPDLKLILMSATLNAEQFSEYYNGSPMIHIPGFTFPVEEFYLEDVLERTRFQFPADRQLPIWKKRERRKDSQFEDMIEPYIRNLEGSGKYSPYTLDELYKTSSEMLNVDLILELLRHIARQPSGAVLVFLPGWNEISKLNTMIQNDRMLGSRNFLVIPLHSMMPTVNQREVFDRPPEGVRKIVLATNIAETSITIDDIVYVIDSGWIKVKNYDREGNVQTLLPEWVALANARQRRGRAGRVQKGICYHLYTRAREMTLSEYALPEMQRIRLEEIILHIKILRLGSVKPFLSKVMNPPDESVVDSSLKMLQAIRCLDESENLTPLGFHLAHLPVDPLTGRMLLMAAIFSCVGPILTVAACLSFKDPFVTPLGKEKLVDQVKCQLSRNSKSDHLLCVYTYDEWERACQHRDDRGYCRENFLSSAILHQIK
;
A
#
# COMPACT_ATOMS: atom_id res chain seq x y z
N MET A 1 -56.25 -4.83 19.99
CA MET A 1 -57.69 -4.92 19.69
C MET A 1 -58.07 -3.70 18.87
N ALA A 2 -58.47 -3.86 17.59
CA ALA A 2 -59.02 -2.81 16.70
C ALA A 2 -58.13 -1.56 16.38
N LEU A 3 -58.25 -0.81 15.27
CA LEU A 3 -58.76 -1.07 13.89
C LEU A 3 -58.19 0.00 12.92
N ARG A 4 -57.86 -0.39 11.67
CA ARG A 4 -58.01 0.34 10.37
C ARG A 4 -57.56 1.81 10.11
N PHE A 5 -56.86 1.96 8.98
CA PHE A 5 -56.93 3.01 7.91
C PHE A 5 -56.62 4.50 8.19
N ARG A 6 -55.65 5.05 7.42
CA ARG A 6 -55.94 5.90 6.23
C ARG A 6 -54.71 6.17 5.33
N LEU A 7 -54.94 6.20 4.02
CA LEU A 7 -54.01 6.64 2.96
C LEU A 7 -54.00 8.18 2.84
N SER A 8 -52.89 8.79 2.40
CA SER A 8 -52.87 9.79 1.28
C SER A 8 -51.57 10.61 1.13
N ARG A 9 -50.91 10.44 -0.03
CA ARG A 9 -50.18 11.43 -0.87
C ARG A 9 -48.86 12.09 -0.43
N ASN A 10 -47.86 11.82 -1.28
CA ASN A 10 -46.89 12.75 -1.89
C ASN A 10 -45.97 13.61 -1.01
N SER A 11 -44.67 13.31 -1.08
CA SER A 11 -43.65 14.31 -1.39
C SER A 11 -42.49 13.68 -2.17
N ARG A 12 -42.03 14.38 -3.22
CA ARG A 12 -40.85 13.98 -4.00
C ARG A 12 -39.59 14.32 -3.20
N THR A 13 -38.74 13.34 -2.92
CA THR A 13 -37.38 13.60 -2.42
C THR A 13 -36.40 13.54 -3.59
N LEU A 14 -35.77 14.67 -3.92
CA LEU A 14 -34.65 14.66 -4.85
C LEU A 14 -33.46 13.94 -4.21
N LEU A 15 -32.87 12.99 -4.93
CA LEU A 15 -31.56 12.45 -4.60
C LEU A 15 -30.50 13.53 -4.76
N VAL A 16 -30.01 14.05 -3.64
CA VAL A 16 -28.79 14.89 -3.61
C VAL A 16 -27.60 13.94 -3.50
N LEU A 17 -26.85 13.81 -4.60
CA LEU A 17 -25.56 13.12 -4.59
C LEU A 17 -24.56 13.93 -3.75
N PRO A 18 -23.86 13.32 -2.76
CA PRO A 18 -22.74 13.99 -2.10
C PRO A 18 -21.56 14.09 -3.08
N SER A 19 -21.03 15.29 -3.24
CA SER A 19 -19.90 15.59 -4.12
C SER A 19 -18.59 15.04 -3.57
N LEU A 20 -17.89 14.22 -4.36
CA LEU A 20 -16.49 13.86 -4.12
C LEU A 20 -15.61 15.13 -4.13
N SER A 21 -14.89 15.36 -3.03
CA SER A 21 -14.00 16.51 -2.88
C SER A 21 -12.62 16.20 -3.46
N CYS A 22 -12.16 17.01 -4.42
CA CYS A 22 -10.81 16.88 -5.00
C CYS A 22 -9.73 17.13 -3.94
N ILE A 23 -8.71 16.28 -3.91
CA ILE A 23 -7.46 16.52 -3.17
C ILE A 23 -6.67 17.59 -3.94
N MET A 24 -6.82 18.85 -3.53
CA MET A 24 -5.95 19.93 -3.99
C MET A 24 -4.69 19.96 -3.13
N TYR A 25 -3.53 19.65 -3.72
CA TYR A 25 -2.23 19.99 -3.13
C TYR A 25 -2.15 21.52 -2.95
N ARG A 26 -2.37 22.01 -1.73
CA ARG A 26 -2.13 23.42 -1.38
C ARG A 26 -0.73 23.57 -0.84
N SER A 27 0.12 24.24 -1.61
CA SER A 27 1.34 24.89 -1.10
C SER A 27 0.99 25.73 0.13
N GLY A 28 1.61 25.41 1.26
CA GLY A 28 1.31 26.08 2.53
C GLY A 28 1.62 27.57 2.49
N ASN A 29 0.64 28.40 2.84
CA ASN A 29 0.90 29.74 3.36
C ASN A 29 -0.03 29.99 4.56
N SER A 30 0.56 30.43 5.67
CA SER A 30 -0.07 30.39 6.99
C SER A 30 -1.16 31.45 7.17
N GLY A 31 -2.35 31.07 7.66
CA GLY A 31 -3.43 31.98 8.01
C GLY A 31 -4.28 31.46 9.16
N TYR A 32 -4.12 32.03 10.35
CA TYR A 32 -4.92 31.71 11.55
C TYR A 32 -6.32 32.33 11.50
N GLN A 33 -7.36 31.48 11.57
CA GLN A 33 -8.72 31.78 12.07
C GLN A 33 -9.24 30.45 12.66
N GLY A 34 -9.91 30.37 13.81
CA GLY A 34 -10.49 31.41 14.66
C GLY A 34 -11.78 30.86 15.28
N GLY A 35 -11.65 29.99 16.29
CA GLY A 35 -12.77 29.20 16.82
C GLY A 35 -13.85 30.04 17.51
N GLY A 36 -15.05 30.05 16.94
CA GLY A 36 -16.23 30.74 17.49
C GLY A 36 -17.02 29.87 18.47
N GLY A 37 -16.58 29.78 19.73
CA GLY A 37 -17.36 29.16 20.81
C GLY A 37 -18.42 30.13 21.37
N GLY A 38 -19.70 29.79 21.20
CA GLY A 38 -20.81 30.60 21.72
C GLY A 38 -21.01 30.46 23.23
N GLY A 39 -20.43 31.38 24.02
CA GLY A 39 -20.60 31.46 25.47
C GLY A 39 -21.63 32.50 25.89
N ASN A 40 -22.77 32.04 26.43
CA ASN A 40 -23.90 32.88 26.81
C ASN A 40 -23.64 33.60 28.15
N TRP A 41 -23.48 34.94 28.18
CA TRP A 41 -23.37 35.70 29.43
C TRP A 41 -24.24 36.96 29.48
N ARG A 42 -24.99 37.07 30.58
CA ARG A 42 -25.87 38.19 30.92
C ARG A 42 -25.05 39.45 31.19
N GLY A 43 -25.56 40.62 30.78
CA GLY A 43 -24.89 41.90 30.99
C GLY A 43 -24.90 42.38 32.45
N LYS A 44 -23.92 43.21 32.79
CA LYS A 44 -24.00 44.20 33.88
C LYS A 44 -23.32 45.50 33.45
N ARG A 45 -23.88 46.63 33.91
CA ARG A 45 -23.43 48.01 33.64
C ARG A 45 -22.24 48.40 34.52
N GLY A 46 -21.51 49.42 34.09
CA GLY A 46 -20.49 50.15 34.87
C GLY A 46 -19.11 50.05 34.23
N GLY A 47 -18.30 51.12 34.17
CA GLY A 47 -18.51 52.50 34.59
C GLY A 47 -17.32 53.36 34.15
N TYR A 48 -17.51 54.67 33.98
CA TYR A 48 -16.47 55.58 33.47
C TYR A 48 -15.30 55.73 34.46
N GLY A 49 -14.07 55.75 33.94
CA GLY A 49 -12.85 56.03 34.72
C GLY A 49 -11.78 56.73 33.89
N ARG A 50 -11.87 58.06 33.74
CA ARG A 50 -10.82 58.87 33.12
C ARG A 50 -9.56 58.90 34.00
N ARG A 51 -8.37 58.82 33.41
CA ARG A 51 -7.20 59.59 33.89
C ARG A 51 -6.31 60.05 32.74
N ARG A 52 -5.99 61.35 32.74
CA ARG A 52 -4.99 62.00 31.88
C ARG A 52 -3.58 61.68 32.38
N GLY A 53 -2.59 61.80 31.51
CA GLY A 53 -1.17 61.85 31.89
C GLY A 53 -0.26 61.52 30.72
N GLY A 54 -0.09 62.44 29.77
CA GLY A 54 0.91 62.30 28.71
C GLY A 54 2.15 63.14 29.00
N ASN A 55 3.32 62.63 28.64
CA ASN A 55 4.51 63.43 28.36
C ASN A 55 5.50 62.60 27.51
N GLY A 56 6.32 63.23 26.66
CA GLY A 56 7.35 62.55 25.85
C GLY A 56 7.39 63.01 24.39
N GLY A 57 8.06 64.14 24.14
CA GLY A 57 8.02 64.89 22.89
C GLY A 57 8.52 64.18 21.61
N SER A 58 7.95 64.62 20.49
CA SER A 58 8.55 64.48 19.16
C SER A 58 9.54 65.61 18.93
N TRP A 59 10.66 65.30 18.27
CA TRP A 59 11.59 66.29 17.75
C TRP A 59 11.03 66.99 16.50
N ARG A 60 11.72 68.05 16.12
CA ARG A 60 11.39 69.14 15.19
C ARG A 60 12.36 69.13 14.00
N ASP A 61 11.90 69.69 12.87
CA ASP A 61 12.66 70.43 11.84
C ASP A 61 13.82 69.64 11.12
N ASP A 62 14.49 70.09 10.05
CA ASP A 62 14.12 70.64 8.72
C ASP A 62 15.37 70.43 7.78
N GLU A 63 15.43 70.64 6.45
CA GLU A 63 14.54 71.20 5.41
C GLU A 63 14.88 70.60 4.01
N ALA A 64 14.26 71.11 2.93
CA ALA A 64 14.75 71.16 1.53
C ALA A 64 15.01 69.85 0.72
N GLY A 65 14.71 69.80 -0.60
CA GLY A 65 14.02 70.77 -1.45
C GLY A 65 14.07 70.45 -2.96
N GLY A 66 13.13 71.03 -3.72
CA GLY A 66 13.24 71.40 -5.16
C GLY A 66 12.86 70.33 -6.21
N ASP A 67 11.65 70.27 -6.78
CA ASP A 67 10.91 71.23 -7.66
C ASP A 67 11.37 71.22 -9.14
N ARG A 68 10.52 70.71 -10.06
CA ARG A 68 9.86 71.46 -11.16
C ARG A 68 9.30 70.60 -12.32
N GLY A 69 8.10 70.98 -12.77
CA GLY A 69 7.55 70.73 -14.12
C GLY A 69 6.84 69.38 -14.33
N GLY A 70 5.67 69.30 -14.99
CA GLY A 70 4.82 70.34 -15.58
C GLY A 70 4.22 69.90 -16.93
N GLY A 71 2.91 70.08 -17.11
CA GLY A 71 2.21 69.83 -18.38
C GLY A 71 1.51 68.46 -18.47
N GLY A 72 0.28 68.45 -18.97
CA GLY A 72 -0.52 67.24 -19.20
C GLY A 72 -0.98 67.12 -20.65
N GLY A 73 -1.63 66.00 -21.01
CA GLY A 73 -2.35 65.88 -22.28
C GLY A 73 -2.36 64.49 -22.91
N SER A 74 -3.57 63.97 -23.14
CA SER A 74 -3.95 62.93 -24.12
C SER A 74 -3.23 61.56 -24.08
N GLY A 75 -3.87 60.58 -23.42
CA GLY A 75 -3.46 59.17 -23.43
C GLY A 75 -4.00 58.28 -24.56
N ARG A 76 -3.89 56.96 -24.37
CA ARG A 76 -4.79 55.92 -24.91
C ARG A 76 -4.64 54.58 -24.19
N ASN A 77 -5.72 54.17 -23.52
CA ASN A 77 -6.15 52.80 -23.15
C ASN A 77 -5.15 51.63 -23.04
N ARG A 78 -4.96 51.15 -21.80
CA ARG A 78 -5.16 49.72 -21.46
C ARG A 78 -5.95 49.60 -20.16
N GLY A 79 -7.22 49.21 -20.25
CA GLY A 79 -8.14 49.14 -19.11
C GLY A 79 -7.95 47.87 -18.27
N GLY A 80 -7.33 48.00 -17.10
CA GLY A 80 -7.34 46.96 -16.05
C GLY A 80 -8.66 46.99 -15.28
N GLY A 81 -9.53 46.00 -15.50
CA GLY A 81 -10.83 45.90 -14.82
C GLY A 81 -10.71 45.64 -13.32
N ARG A 82 -10.94 46.67 -12.50
CA ARG A 82 -11.00 46.55 -11.03
C ARG A 82 -12.16 45.63 -10.61
N ARG A 83 -11.90 44.66 -9.72
CA ARG A 83 -12.96 43.88 -9.06
C ARG A 83 -13.72 44.76 -8.05
N GLY A 84 -14.95 45.12 -8.38
CA GLY A 84 -15.77 46.00 -7.56
C GLY A 84 -16.29 45.36 -6.27
N GLY A 85 -15.92 45.96 -5.13
CA GLY A 85 -16.48 45.68 -3.80
C GLY A 85 -17.88 46.30 -3.59
N PRO A 86 -18.45 46.18 -2.38
CA PRO A 86 -19.77 46.72 -2.05
C PRO A 86 -19.82 48.26 -2.14
N PRO A 87 -21.00 48.84 -2.44
CA PRO A 87 -21.20 50.29 -2.43
C PRO A 87 -20.79 50.94 -1.09
N PRO A 88 -20.14 52.12 -1.09
CA PRO A 88 -19.86 52.87 0.13
C PRO A 88 -21.17 53.24 0.84
N GLY A 89 -21.26 52.94 2.14
CA GLY A 89 -22.42 53.26 2.98
C GLY A 89 -23.00 52.06 3.75
N LEU A 90 -22.93 50.86 3.17
CA LEU A 90 -23.38 49.61 3.81
C LEU A 90 -22.55 49.31 5.06
N ARG A 91 -23.17 48.83 6.15
CA ARG A 91 -22.45 48.44 7.38
C ARG A 91 -22.91 47.09 7.93
N GLY A 92 -21.96 46.32 8.45
CA GLY A 92 -22.22 45.04 9.13
C GLY A 92 -23.01 44.04 8.29
N LYS A 93 -24.18 43.64 8.77
CA LYS A 93 -25.04 42.57 8.21
C LYS A 93 -25.43 42.81 6.74
N GLU A 94 -25.50 44.07 6.33
CA GLU A 94 -25.88 44.48 4.96
C GLU A 94 -24.79 44.13 3.94
N ILE A 95 -23.51 44.23 4.32
CA ILE A 95 -22.38 43.82 3.47
C ILE A 95 -22.45 42.30 3.24
N GLY A 96 -22.76 41.53 4.28
CA GLY A 96 -22.97 40.08 4.18
C GLY A 96 -24.11 39.71 3.23
N LEU A 97 -25.25 40.39 3.34
CA LEU A 97 -26.40 40.22 2.44
C LEU A 97 -26.07 40.60 0.98
N TRP A 98 -25.25 41.63 0.76
CA TRP A 98 -24.79 42.02 -0.58
C TRP A 98 -23.91 40.94 -1.21
N TYR A 99 -22.93 40.40 -0.48
CA TYR A 99 -22.10 39.30 -0.97
C TYR A 99 -22.89 38.00 -1.18
N ALA A 100 -23.84 37.68 -0.29
CA ALA A 100 -24.70 36.50 -0.44
C ALA A 100 -25.57 36.57 -1.69
N ARG A 101 -26.21 37.72 -1.96
CA ARG A 101 -27.05 37.92 -3.15
C ARG A 101 -26.23 37.83 -4.44
N ARG A 102 -25.02 38.41 -4.46
CA ARG A 102 -24.07 38.26 -5.58
C ARG A 102 -23.56 36.83 -5.77
N GLY A 103 -23.49 36.04 -4.70
CA GLY A 103 -23.18 34.60 -4.76
C GLY A 103 -24.29 33.81 -5.44
N GLN A 104 -25.55 34.09 -5.12
CA GLN A 104 -26.72 33.46 -5.74
C GLN A 104 -26.85 33.82 -7.23
N GLU A 105 -26.75 35.10 -7.60
CA GLU A 105 -26.75 35.54 -9.01
C GLU A 105 -25.63 34.88 -9.84
N ARG A 106 -24.49 34.57 -9.19
CA ARG A 106 -23.36 33.89 -9.83
C ARG A 106 -23.62 32.40 -10.03
N GLN A 107 -24.20 31.71 -9.05
CA GLN A 107 -24.67 30.33 -9.20
C GLN A 107 -25.77 30.20 -10.26
N GLU A 108 -26.68 31.17 -10.37
CA GLU A 108 -27.72 31.16 -11.41
C GLU A 108 -27.15 31.41 -12.81
N LYS A 109 -26.10 32.23 -12.94
CA LYS A 109 -25.37 32.39 -14.21
C LYS A 109 -24.54 31.16 -14.57
N GLU A 110 -23.88 30.53 -13.61
CA GLU A 110 -23.13 29.28 -13.84
C GLU A 110 -24.07 28.12 -14.23
N LYS A 111 -25.27 28.03 -13.65
CA LYS A 111 -26.32 27.07 -14.07
C LYS A 111 -26.84 27.30 -15.50
N ARG A 112 -26.67 28.48 -16.08
CA ARG A 112 -27.04 28.77 -17.50
C ARG A 112 -25.92 28.46 -18.51
N PHE A 113 -24.72 28.07 -18.06
CA PHE A 113 -23.55 27.81 -18.92
C PHE A 113 -22.98 26.39 -18.75
N LEU A 114 -23.83 25.41 -18.48
CA LEU A 114 -23.50 23.99 -18.66
C LEU A 114 -23.89 23.55 -20.09
N PRO A 115 -22.98 22.92 -20.86
CA PRO A 115 -23.37 22.26 -22.11
C PRO A 115 -24.23 21.04 -21.77
N GLY A 116 -25.51 21.09 -22.11
CA GLY A 116 -26.45 20.01 -21.82
C GLY A 116 -26.25 18.83 -22.77
N ILE A 117 -25.83 17.68 -22.23
CA ILE A 117 -26.01 16.39 -22.92
C ILE A 117 -27.51 16.06 -22.85
N SER A 118 -28.22 16.28 -23.95
CA SER A 118 -29.63 15.91 -24.07
C SER A 118 -29.74 14.42 -24.39
N MET A 119 -29.96 13.58 -23.36
CA MET A 119 -30.42 12.21 -23.57
C MET A 119 -31.93 12.21 -23.86
N ASN A 120 -32.34 11.50 -24.90
CA ASN A 120 -33.75 11.38 -25.26
C ASN A 120 -34.51 10.60 -24.16
N ALA A 121 -35.76 10.95 -23.87
CA ALA A 121 -36.64 10.27 -22.91
C ALA A 121 -36.82 8.76 -23.19
N THR A 122 -36.51 8.30 -24.41
CA THR A 122 -36.43 6.89 -24.78
C THR A 122 -35.17 6.21 -24.24
N GLN A 123 -34.00 6.87 -24.28
CA GLN A 123 -32.74 6.34 -23.73
C GLN A 123 -32.78 6.28 -22.20
N VAL A 124 -33.32 7.31 -21.53
CA VAL A 124 -33.49 7.30 -20.07
C VAL A 124 -34.43 6.17 -19.63
N ARG A 125 -35.50 5.89 -20.40
CA ARG A 125 -36.36 4.71 -20.17
C ARG A 125 -35.68 3.38 -20.48
N HIS A 126 -34.74 3.34 -21.43
CA HIS A 126 -33.99 2.13 -21.74
C HIS A 126 -32.98 1.81 -20.63
N VAL A 127 -32.19 2.80 -20.19
CA VAL A 127 -31.27 2.66 -19.05
C VAL A 127 -32.02 2.30 -17.76
N GLY A 128 -33.16 2.95 -17.48
CA GLY A 128 -34.01 2.59 -16.35
C GLY A 128 -34.59 1.16 -16.42
N LYS A 129 -34.89 0.65 -17.63
CA LYS A 129 -35.29 -0.75 -17.82
C LYS A 129 -34.14 -1.73 -17.61
N VAL A 130 -32.96 -1.43 -18.14
CA VAL A 130 -31.75 -2.28 -17.99
C VAL A 130 -31.33 -2.39 -16.53
N LEU A 131 -31.35 -1.28 -15.79
CA LEU A 131 -31.09 -1.28 -14.34
C LEU A 131 -32.15 -2.11 -13.58
N ASN A 132 -33.44 -1.89 -13.85
CA ASN A 132 -34.51 -2.64 -13.18
C ASN A 132 -34.56 -4.13 -13.56
N SER A 133 -34.03 -4.54 -14.72
CA SER A 133 -33.88 -5.95 -15.11
C SER A 133 -32.68 -6.64 -14.47
N LEU A 134 -31.70 -5.88 -13.96
CA LEU A 134 -30.62 -6.42 -13.14
C LEU A 134 -31.05 -6.57 -11.66
N ASP A 135 -32.03 -5.78 -11.21
CA ASP A 135 -32.57 -5.83 -9.83
C ASP A 135 -33.58 -6.97 -9.58
N ASN A 136 -34.24 -7.52 -10.61
CA ASN A 136 -35.33 -8.51 -10.44
C ASN A 136 -35.08 -9.81 -11.22
N GLY A 137 -34.41 -10.77 -10.58
CA GLY A 137 -34.31 -12.14 -11.09
C GLY A 137 -35.37 -13.06 -10.50
N GLU A 138 -36.58 -13.09 -11.07
CA GLU A 138 -37.52 -14.21 -10.83
C GLU A 138 -38.52 -14.42 -12.00
N THR A 139 -38.98 -15.66 -12.14
CA THR A 139 -39.68 -16.18 -13.33
C THR A 139 -41.20 -16.10 -13.25
N SER A 140 -41.89 -15.64 -14.31
CA SER A 140 -43.21 -16.19 -14.71
C SER A 140 -43.75 -15.64 -16.05
N GLY A 141 -44.56 -16.46 -16.74
CA GLY A 141 -45.82 -16.00 -17.33
C GLY A 141 -45.81 -15.32 -18.71
N SER A 142 -46.29 -16.06 -19.72
CA SER A 142 -46.62 -15.54 -21.06
C SER A 142 -47.61 -14.37 -21.07
N SER A 143 -47.35 -13.36 -21.90
CA SER A 143 -48.40 -12.77 -22.76
C SER A 143 -47.78 -12.02 -23.94
N SER A 144 -48.49 -12.07 -25.08
CA SER A 144 -48.07 -11.50 -26.35
C SER A 144 -48.47 -10.04 -26.48
N GLU A 145 -47.56 -9.17 -26.94
CA GLU A 145 -47.88 -8.13 -27.93
C GLU A 145 -46.60 -7.47 -28.48
N LYS A 146 -46.50 -7.38 -29.82
CA LYS A 146 -45.49 -6.57 -30.53
C LYS A 146 -46.16 -5.29 -31.02
N PRO A 147 -45.45 -4.15 -30.99
CA PRO A 147 -45.57 -3.18 -32.07
C PRO A 147 -44.22 -2.91 -32.72
N SER A 148 -44.14 -3.23 -34.01
CA SER A 148 -43.12 -2.75 -34.93
C SER A 148 -43.36 -1.29 -35.32
N VAL A 149 -42.33 -0.44 -35.34
CA VAL A 149 -42.00 0.42 -36.49
C VAL A 149 -40.50 0.75 -36.39
N PHE A 150 -39.71 0.29 -37.36
CA PHE A 150 -38.40 0.88 -37.68
C PHE A 150 -38.61 1.76 -38.93
N SER A 151 -38.24 3.03 -38.86
CA SER A 151 -38.08 3.89 -40.05
C SER A 151 -36.72 4.56 -40.01
N ARG A 152 -36.14 4.74 -41.20
CA ARG A 152 -34.72 5.05 -41.42
C ARG A 152 -34.36 6.45 -40.92
N LEU A 153 -33.20 6.56 -40.29
CA LEU A 153 -32.34 7.74 -40.37
C LEU A 153 -30.91 7.23 -40.60
N GLU A 154 -30.37 7.48 -41.80
CA GLU A 154 -28.95 7.25 -42.09
C GLU A 154 -28.13 8.44 -41.56
N PRO A 155 -26.98 8.18 -40.90
CA PRO A 155 -26.05 9.24 -40.54
C PRO A 155 -25.04 9.49 -41.67
N ARG A 156 -24.86 10.76 -42.06
CA ARG A 156 -23.69 11.19 -42.83
C ARG A 156 -22.51 11.44 -41.88
N ASP A 157 -21.52 10.54 -41.95
CA ASP A 157 -20.11 10.80 -42.27
C ASP A 157 -19.33 11.88 -41.44
N ASP A 158 -18.05 11.74 -41.07
CA ASP A 158 -16.96 11.18 -41.90
C ASP A 158 -15.69 10.72 -41.12
N LEU A 159 -15.70 10.69 -39.77
CA LEU A 159 -14.47 10.45 -38.96
C LEU A 159 -14.33 9.04 -38.36
N GLY A 160 -15.34 8.17 -38.47
CA GLY A 160 -15.33 6.84 -37.86
C GLY A 160 -14.69 5.74 -38.73
N GLN A 161 -14.94 5.77 -40.05
CA GLN A 161 -14.64 4.64 -40.94
C GLN A 161 -13.14 4.41 -41.16
N GLU A 162 -12.31 5.45 -41.07
CA GLU A 162 -10.84 5.33 -41.22
C GLU A 162 -10.17 4.61 -40.04
N TRP A 163 -10.78 4.64 -38.84
CA TRP A 163 -10.26 3.99 -37.64
C TRP A 163 -10.55 2.47 -37.63
N ASP A 164 -11.79 2.07 -37.94
CA ASP A 164 -12.19 0.65 -37.93
C ASP A 164 -11.48 -0.15 -39.03
N LEU A 165 -11.23 0.46 -40.20
CA LEU A 165 -10.45 -0.19 -41.27
C LEU A 165 -8.97 -0.36 -40.89
N ARG A 166 -8.37 0.61 -40.18
CA ARG A 166 -6.99 0.50 -39.70
C ARG A 166 -6.81 -0.57 -38.62
N ILE A 167 -7.71 -0.65 -37.65
CA ILE A 167 -7.61 -1.65 -36.58
C ILE A 167 -7.71 -3.07 -37.15
N ASN A 168 -8.67 -3.32 -38.05
CA ASN A 168 -8.79 -4.63 -38.70
C ASN A 168 -7.60 -4.95 -39.62
N SER A 169 -7.00 -3.96 -40.28
CA SER A 169 -5.75 -4.15 -41.04
C SER A 169 -4.56 -4.52 -40.13
N ILE A 170 -4.39 -3.81 -39.01
CA ILE A 170 -3.27 -4.04 -38.07
C ILE A 170 -3.41 -5.38 -37.36
N LEU A 171 -4.63 -5.74 -36.92
CA LEU A 171 -4.89 -7.03 -36.28
C LEU A 171 -4.65 -8.22 -37.23
N LYS A 172 -4.94 -8.05 -38.52
CA LYS A 172 -4.69 -9.09 -39.52
C LYS A 172 -3.21 -9.21 -39.86
N GLN A 173 -2.53 -8.08 -40.08
CA GLN A 173 -1.12 -8.05 -40.43
C GLN A 173 -0.22 -8.58 -39.30
N LYS A 174 -0.56 -8.33 -38.02
CA LYS A 174 0.16 -8.93 -36.89
C LYS A 174 -0.05 -10.43 -36.72
N PHE A 175 -1.18 -10.97 -37.19
CA PHE A 175 -1.44 -12.41 -37.10
C PHE A 175 -0.66 -13.20 -38.15
N ASP A 176 -0.34 -12.57 -39.29
CA ASP A 176 0.43 -13.17 -40.37
C ASP A 176 1.96 -12.99 -40.19
N GLU A 177 2.43 -11.93 -39.51
CA GLU A 177 3.88 -11.67 -39.29
C GLU A 177 4.52 -12.50 -38.16
N ASP A 178 3.76 -12.98 -37.16
CA ASP A 178 4.29 -13.78 -36.04
C ASP A 178 4.46 -15.30 -36.37
N CYS A 179 4.25 -15.71 -37.63
CA CYS A 179 4.34 -17.13 -38.06
C CYS A 179 5.72 -17.56 -38.63
N ASP A 180 6.62 -16.64 -38.99
CA ASP A 180 7.90 -16.97 -39.65
C ASP A 180 9.12 -16.28 -39.00
N MET A 181 9.72 -16.91 -37.97
CA MET A 181 11.19 -16.89 -37.77
C MET A 181 11.72 -17.96 -36.79
N GLU A 182 12.54 -18.85 -37.37
CA GLU A 182 13.38 -19.95 -36.88
C GLU A 182 13.50 -20.33 -35.37
N VAL A 183 13.33 -21.64 -35.14
CA VAL A 183 13.55 -22.37 -33.88
C VAL A 183 14.94 -23.01 -33.81
N GLY A 184 15.64 -22.82 -32.69
CA GLY A 184 16.98 -23.40 -32.41
C GLY A 184 17.03 -24.38 -31.23
N GLN A 185 16.46 -25.57 -31.40
CA GLN A 185 16.73 -26.82 -30.66
C GLN A 185 16.81 -26.82 -29.10
N SER A 186 15.73 -27.32 -28.48
CA SER A 186 15.78 -28.38 -27.45
C SER A 186 14.41 -29.07 -27.43
N ARG A 187 14.31 -30.30 -27.95
CA ARG A 187 13.03 -31.02 -28.11
C ARG A 187 12.79 -32.00 -26.97
N GLU A 188 11.92 -31.64 -26.02
CA GLU A 188 11.29 -32.62 -25.10
C GLU A 188 10.01 -32.08 -24.40
N ALA A 189 9.35 -31.06 -24.97
CA ALA A 189 8.22 -30.36 -24.32
C ALA A 189 7.07 -30.00 -25.30
N ALA A 190 6.76 -30.88 -26.26
CA ALA A 190 5.83 -30.58 -27.36
C ALA A 190 4.60 -31.50 -27.49
N ASP A 191 4.38 -32.47 -26.58
CA ASP A 191 3.33 -33.50 -26.70
C ASP A 191 2.13 -33.33 -25.73
N ILE A 192 1.85 -32.11 -25.26
CA ILE A 192 0.76 -31.85 -24.27
C ILE A 192 -0.41 -31.00 -24.83
N PHE A 193 -0.31 -30.46 -26.05
CA PHE A 193 -1.37 -29.63 -26.66
C PHE A 193 -1.68 -30.00 -28.12
N SER A 194 -1.97 -31.28 -28.38
CA SER A 194 -2.33 -31.76 -29.72
C SER A 194 -3.40 -32.86 -29.75
N ASP A 195 -4.41 -32.82 -28.88
CA ASP A 195 -5.72 -33.45 -29.14
C ASP A 195 -6.86 -32.82 -28.29
N PRO A 196 -7.71 -31.94 -28.87
CA PRO A 196 -8.89 -31.40 -28.19
C PRO A 196 -10.03 -32.41 -27.97
N ASP A 197 -10.08 -33.52 -28.71
CA ASP A 197 -11.19 -34.48 -28.68
C ASP A 197 -11.02 -35.55 -27.58
N ALA A 198 -9.80 -35.75 -27.07
CA ALA A 198 -9.51 -36.72 -26.00
C ALA A 198 -10.30 -36.46 -24.70
N TRP A 199 -10.57 -35.20 -24.35
CA TRP A 199 -11.37 -34.85 -23.15
C TRP A 199 -12.88 -35.04 -23.35
N ILE A 200 -13.36 -35.08 -24.59
CA ILE A 200 -14.79 -35.21 -24.93
C ILE A 200 -15.24 -36.68 -24.88
N GLN A 201 -14.33 -37.63 -25.08
CA GLN A 201 -14.66 -39.07 -25.07
C GLN A 201 -14.92 -39.64 -23.66
N ASP A 202 -14.24 -39.17 -22.62
CA ASP A 202 -14.38 -39.72 -21.27
C ASP A 202 -15.76 -39.40 -20.64
N ASN A 203 -16.28 -38.19 -20.91
CA ASN A 203 -17.61 -37.78 -20.42
C ASN A 203 -18.79 -38.31 -21.26
N THR A 204 -18.56 -38.95 -22.41
CA THR A 204 -19.66 -39.50 -23.24
C THR A 204 -20.00 -40.97 -22.97
N GLN A 205 -19.24 -41.69 -22.12
CA GLN A 205 -19.56 -43.08 -21.77
C GLN A 205 -20.67 -43.25 -20.71
N LYS A 206 -21.04 -42.20 -19.95
CA LYS A 206 -22.03 -42.30 -18.85
C LYS A 206 -23.48 -41.97 -19.21
N SER A 207 -23.82 -41.75 -20.49
CA SER A 207 -25.18 -41.42 -20.93
C SER A 207 -25.70 -42.33 -22.07
N ARG A 208 -25.62 -43.65 -21.90
CA ARG A 208 -26.34 -44.62 -22.76
C ARG A 208 -27.75 -44.87 -22.22
N GLY A 209 -28.71 -44.06 -22.66
CA GLY A 209 -30.11 -44.20 -22.21
C GLY A 209 -31.10 -43.17 -22.75
N VAL A 210 -30.89 -42.62 -23.95
CA VAL A 210 -31.80 -41.63 -24.58
C VAL A 210 -32.00 -42.01 -26.04
N SER A 211 -33.25 -41.98 -26.51
CA SER A 211 -33.61 -42.46 -27.86
C SER A 211 -33.22 -41.46 -28.96
N ARG A 212 -33.09 -41.98 -30.19
CA ARG A 212 -32.61 -41.21 -31.35
C ARG A 212 -33.53 -40.04 -31.73
N GLU A 213 -34.80 -40.09 -31.35
CA GLU A 213 -35.83 -39.09 -31.70
C GLU A 213 -35.74 -37.80 -30.86
N GLU A 214 -35.13 -37.83 -29.68
CA GLU A 214 -34.97 -36.62 -28.85
C GLU A 214 -33.78 -35.76 -29.29
N ARG A 215 -32.76 -36.34 -29.95
CA ARG A 215 -31.61 -35.59 -30.48
C ARG A 215 -31.97 -34.68 -31.65
N GLU A 216 -32.98 -35.02 -32.45
CA GLU A 216 -33.32 -34.28 -33.68
C GLU A 216 -34.28 -33.10 -33.46
N LYS A 217 -34.91 -32.99 -32.27
CA LYS A 217 -35.75 -31.83 -31.92
C LYS A 217 -34.99 -30.67 -31.25
N SER A 218 -33.77 -30.90 -30.78
CA SER A 218 -32.98 -29.89 -30.05
C SER A 218 -31.99 -29.09 -30.92
N SER A 219 -31.93 -29.34 -32.24
CA SER A 219 -30.85 -28.85 -33.11
C SER A 219 -31.18 -27.58 -33.92
N ARG A 220 -32.26 -26.86 -33.62
CA ARG A 220 -32.61 -25.59 -34.27
C ARG A 220 -32.58 -24.41 -33.29
N GLY A 221 -31.48 -23.67 -33.30
CA GLY A 221 -31.45 -22.28 -32.83
C GLY A 221 -30.73 -21.98 -31.51
N GLU A 222 -29.71 -22.77 -31.12
CA GLU A 222 -28.73 -22.30 -30.13
C GLU A 222 -27.37 -22.11 -30.80
N THR A 223 -26.84 -20.90 -30.73
CA THR A 223 -25.45 -20.61 -31.13
C THR A 223 -24.47 -21.07 -30.06
N PHE A 224 -23.18 -21.14 -30.42
CA PHE A 224 -22.11 -21.40 -29.46
C PHE A 224 -22.07 -20.34 -28.35
N SER A 225 -22.41 -19.08 -28.65
CA SER A 225 -22.54 -18.01 -27.64
C SER A 225 -23.66 -18.31 -26.66
N ASP A 226 -24.85 -18.66 -27.14
CA ASP A 226 -26.01 -18.95 -26.27
C ASP A 226 -25.71 -20.07 -25.25
N ARG A 227 -24.90 -21.07 -25.64
CA ARG A 227 -24.44 -22.13 -24.74
C ARG A 227 -23.38 -21.66 -23.77
N LEU A 228 -22.42 -20.84 -24.22
CA LEU A 228 -21.35 -20.29 -23.39
C LEU A 228 -21.91 -19.32 -22.34
N ASP A 229 -22.90 -18.51 -22.71
CA ASP A 229 -23.57 -17.55 -21.84
C ASP A 229 -24.45 -18.28 -20.80
N LYS A 230 -25.24 -19.28 -21.21
CA LYS A 230 -25.99 -20.15 -20.28
C LYS A 230 -25.06 -20.90 -19.31
N MET A 231 -23.93 -21.43 -19.78
CA MET A 231 -22.94 -22.08 -18.92
C MET A 231 -22.38 -21.09 -17.88
N ARG A 232 -21.84 -19.95 -18.32
CA ARG A 232 -21.26 -18.92 -17.44
C ARG A 232 -22.26 -18.38 -16.43
N GLU A 233 -23.49 -18.12 -16.85
CA GLU A 233 -24.55 -17.65 -15.95
C GLU A 233 -24.93 -18.72 -14.90
N SER A 234 -24.92 -20.01 -15.28
CA SER A 234 -25.18 -21.12 -14.36
C SER A 234 -24.03 -21.39 -13.37
N ASP A 235 -22.78 -21.23 -13.78
CA ASP A 235 -21.61 -21.44 -12.93
C ASP A 235 -21.44 -20.31 -11.93
N PHE A 236 -21.61 -19.06 -12.39
CA PHE A 236 -21.65 -17.90 -11.51
C PHE A 236 -22.76 -18.03 -10.46
N LYS A 237 -24.01 -18.30 -10.87
CA LYS A 237 -25.14 -18.43 -9.94
C LYS A 237 -24.91 -19.54 -8.91
N ARG A 238 -24.35 -20.68 -9.31
CA ARG A 238 -23.97 -21.78 -8.40
C ARG A 238 -22.88 -21.36 -7.41
N ALA A 239 -21.78 -20.77 -7.89
CA ALA A 239 -20.66 -20.36 -7.04
C ALA A 239 -21.05 -19.25 -6.05
N TYR A 240 -21.90 -18.32 -6.48
CA TYR A 240 -22.49 -17.25 -5.68
C TYR A 240 -23.45 -17.79 -4.62
N ALA A 241 -24.46 -18.59 -5.01
CA ALA A 241 -25.41 -19.19 -4.08
C ALA A 241 -24.71 -20.05 -3.02
N ALA A 242 -23.76 -20.90 -3.44
CA ALA A 242 -22.95 -21.70 -2.53
C ALA A 242 -22.04 -20.86 -1.60
N ASN A 243 -21.68 -19.61 -1.96
CA ASN A 243 -20.99 -18.70 -1.05
C ASN A 243 -21.95 -18.10 -0.01
N VAL A 244 -23.14 -17.68 -0.42
CA VAL A 244 -24.16 -17.12 0.49
C VAL A 244 -24.63 -18.20 1.48
N GLU A 245 -25.00 -19.38 0.99
CA GLU A 245 -25.40 -20.53 1.81
C GLU A 245 -24.29 -20.93 2.80
N ALA A 246 -23.04 -21.05 2.34
CA ALA A 246 -21.93 -21.43 3.21
C ALA A 246 -21.64 -20.39 4.31
N ASN A 247 -21.76 -19.08 4.04
CA ASN A 247 -21.63 -18.06 5.07
C ASN A 247 -22.74 -18.19 6.14
N GLN A 248 -23.99 -18.41 5.72
CA GLN A 248 -25.12 -18.57 6.62
C GLN A 248 -25.02 -19.87 7.46
N LEU A 249 -24.60 -20.99 6.85
CA LEU A 249 -24.29 -22.22 7.57
C LEU A 249 -23.15 -22.03 8.57
N ARG A 250 -22.10 -21.26 8.22
CA ARG A 250 -20.95 -21.02 9.10
C ARG A 250 -21.34 -20.32 10.40
N ASP A 251 -22.27 -19.37 10.32
CA ASP A 251 -22.83 -18.66 11.47
C ASP A 251 -23.74 -19.55 12.34
N ALA A 252 -24.45 -20.51 11.74
CA ALA A 252 -25.29 -21.46 12.45
C ALA A 252 -24.53 -22.62 13.12
N THR A 253 -23.48 -23.13 12.48
CA THR A 253 -22.82 -24.41 12.86
C THR A 253 -21.49 -24.26 13.58
N GLY A 254 -20.86 -23.08 13.56
CA GLY A 254 -19.66 -22.81 14.35
C GLY A 254 -18.47 -23.72 14.01
N LEU A 255 -18.01 -23.64 12.75
CA LEU A 255 -16.76 -24.28 12.27
C LEU A 255 -16.75 -25.81 12.10
N ALA A 256 -17.84 -26.51 12.45
CA ALA A 256 -17.99 -27.91 12.05
C ALA A 256 -17.95 -28.04 10.51
N GLU A 257 -17.43 -29.17 10.01
CA GLU A 257 -17.46 -29.59 8.59
C GLU A 257 -16.51 -28.89 7.59
N LEU A 258 -15.28 -28.60 8.02
CA LEU A 258 -14.12 -28.65 7.10
C LEU A 258 -13.22 -29.84 7.48
N LYS A 259 -13.70 -31.06 7.21
CA LYS A 259 -12.85 -32.27 7.23
C LYS A 259 -12.31 -32.47 5.81
N SER A 260 -11.00 -32.66 5.65
CA SER A 260 -10.48 -33.06 4.35
C SER A 260 -10.78 -34.53 4.10
N GLU A 261 -11.48 -34.82 3.00
CA GLU A 261 -11.59 -36.18 2.45
C GLU A 261 -10.38 -36.54 1.56
N ARG A 262 -9.45 -35.60 1.32
CA ARG A 262 -8.32 -35.76 0.41
C ARG A 262 -7.00 -35.44 1.10
N VAL A 263 -6.16 -36.46 1.28
CA VAL A 263 -4.73 -36.27 1.55
C VAL A 263 -4.08 -35.85 0.23
N GLY A 264 -3.77 -34.56 0.06
CA GLY A 264 -3.15 -34.03 -1.16
C GLY A 264 -1.73 -34.57 -1.37
N LEU A 265 -0.93 -34.54 -0.30
CA LEU A 265 0.46 -34.99 -0.31
C LEU A 265 0.57 -36.51 -0.11
N GLN A 266 0.84 -37.23 -1.20
CA GLN A 266 1.08 -38.69 -1.19
C GLN A 266 2.57 -39.00 -1.31
N ARG A 267 3.06 -39.93 -0.50
CA ARG A 267 4.47 -40.34 -0.51
C ARG A 267 4.81 -41.14 -1.76
N ASN A 268 5.93 -40.80 -2.37
CA ASN A 268 6.47 -41.49 -3.53
C ASN A 268 7.95 -41.80 -3.27
N GLU A 269 8.24 -43.07 -3.00
CA GLU A 269 9.58 -43.54 -2.63
C GLU A 269 10.61 -43.35 -3.74
N GLY A 270 10.19 -43.38 -5.01
CA GLY A 270 11.06 -43.08 -6.15
C GLY A 270 11.49 -41.61 -6.18
N LEU A 271 10.58 -40.68 -5.88
CA LEU A 271 10.91 -39.26 -5.72
C LEU A 271 11.72 -38.99 -4.43
N ASP A 272 11.42 -39.70 -3.34
CA ASP A 272 12.20 -39.60 -2.09
C ASP A 272 13.67 -40.00 -2.33
N ASN A 273 13.90 -41.12 -3.02
CA ASN A 273 15.26 -41.57 -3.38
C ASN A 273 15.95 -40.59 -4.34
N HIS A 274 15.26 -40.13 -5.39
CA HIS A 274 15.81 -39.16 -6.34
C HIS A 274 16.23 -37.84 -5.66
N PHE A 275 15.39 -37.29 -4.77
CA PHE A 275 15.74 -36.09 -4.01
C PHE A 275 16.90 -36.32 -3.03
N TYR A 276 17.03 -37.54 -2.49
CA TYR A 276 18.17 -37.91 -1.64
C TYR A 276 19.48 -37.97 -2.43
N GLU A 277 19.48 -38.62 -3.60
CA GLU A 277 20.63 -38.66 -4.52
C GLU A 277 21.04 -37.24 -4.96
N GLU A 278 20.08 -36.42 -5.38
CA GLU A 278 20.29 -35.00 -5.72
C GLU A 278 20.92 -34.22 -4.56
N LEU A 279 20.45 -34.41 -3.32
CA LEU A 279 21.01 -33.75 -2.13
C LEU A 279 22.46 -34.17 -1.88
N VAL A 280 22.82 -35.43 -2.14
CA VAL A 280 24.20 -35.93 -2.02
C VAL A 280 25.09 -35.37 -3.13
N GLU A 281 24.62 -35.31 -4.38
CA GLU A 281 25.35 -34.66 -5.48
C GLU A 281 25.55 -33.17 -5.22
N GLN A 282 24.51 -32.48 -4.77
CA GLN A 282 24.52 -31.08 -4.38
C GLN A 282 25.55 -30.79 -3.29
N GLN A 283 25.64 -31.63 -2.25
CA GLN A 283 26.64 -31.49 -1.18
C GLN A 283 28.08 -31.62 -1.69
N ASN A 284 28.29 -32.30 -2.82
CA ASN A 284 29.61 -32.43 -3.46
C ASN A 284 29.98 -31.22 -4.35
N ASN A 285 29.04 -30.32 -4.67
CA ASN A 285 29.28 -29.13 -5.48
C ASN A 285 30.10 -28.05 -4.73
N GLU A 286 31.16 -27.53 -5.35
CA GLU A 286 32.03 -26.50 -4.76
C GLU A 286 31.30 -25.18 -4.44
N LEU A 287 30.28 -24.80 -5.23
CA LEU A 287 29.45 -23.63 -4.93
C LEU A 287 28.62 -23.85 -3.66
N TYR A 288 28.03 -25.04 -3.50
CA TYR A 288 27.30 -25.41 -2.29
C TYR A 288 28.21 -25.43 -1.07
N LYS A 289 29.39 -26.08 -1.15
CA LYS A 289 30.38 -26.10 -0.04
C LYS A 289 30.77 -24.70 0.41
N LYS A 290 31.05 -23.80 -0.54
CA LYS A 290 31.39 -22.40 -0.26
C LYS A 290 30.25 -21.66 0.46
N MET A 291 29.00 -21.90 0.07
CA MET A 291 27.83 -21.31 0.73
C MET A 291 27.53 -21.97 2.09
N LEU A 292 27.77 -23.27 2.24
CA LEU A 292 27.64 -23.98 3.51
C LEU A 292 28.58 -23.42 4.58
N GLU A 293 29.82 -23.07 4.23
CA GLU A 293 30.75 -22.38 5.13
C GLU A 293 30.33 -20.94 5.50
N PHE A 294 29.42 -20.32 4.73
CA PHE A 294 28.72 -19.12 5.16
C PHE A 294 27.56 -19.47 6.09
N ARG A 295 26.68 -20.42 5.71
CA ARG A 295 25.51 -20.86 6.50
C ARG A 295 25.90 -21.27 7.93
N LYS A 296 26.99 -22.04 8.08
CA LYS A 296 27.55 -22.47 9.39
C LYS A 296 27.90 -21.33 10.36
N LYS A 297 28.10 -20.11 9.88
CA LYS A 297 28.41 -18.93 10.72
C LYS A 297 27.16 -18.31 11.33
N LEU A 298 25.98 -18.57 10.77
CA LEU A 298 24.71 -18.02 11.24
C LEU A 298 24.29 -18.69 12.57
N PRO A 299 23.78 -17.94 13.56
CA PRO A 299 23.30 -18.50 14.82
C PRO A 299 22.26 -19.61 14.66
N SER A 300 21.33 -19.46 13.72
CA SER A 300 20.32 -20.47 13.38
C SER A 300 20.91 -21.83 13.01
N TYR A 301 22.09 -21.88 12.37
CA TYR A 301 22.74 -23.15 12.03
C TYR A 301 23.21 -23.91 13.27
N LYS A 302 23.61 -23.21 14.34
CA LYS A 302 24.03 -23.84 15.60
C LYS A 302 22.87 -24.48 16.36
N MET A 303 21.64 -24.06 16.07
CA MET A 303 20.40 -24.58 16.66
C MET A 303 19.59 -25.40 15.63
N ARG A 304 20.20 -25.79 14.50
CA ARG A 304 19.52 -26.48 13.38
C ARG A 304 18.72 -27.67 13.87
N ASP A 305 19.36 -28.55 14.63
CA ASP A 305 18.77 -29.82 15.04
C ASP A 305 17.66 -29.58 16.09
N GLU A 306 17.87 -28.68 17.05
CA GLU A 306 16.86 -28.24 18.03
C GLU A 306 15.60 -27.64 17.36
N ILE A 307 15.78 -26.79 16.33
CA ILE A 307 14.67 -26.21 15.55
C ILE A 307 13.89 -27.31 14.81
N VAL A 308 14.60 -28.24 14.17
CA VAL A 308 13.99 -29.32 13.37
C VAL A 308 13.25 -30.30 14.28
N ASP A 309 13.85 -30.70 15.40
CA ASP A 309 13.23 -31.60 16.37
C ASP A 309 11.97 -30.96 16.98
N LEU A 310 12.03 -29.69 17.39
CA LEU A 310 10.89 -28.96 17.92
C LEU A 310 9.73 -28.87 16.92
N VAL A 311 10.01 -28.61 15.63
CA VAL A 311 9.00 -28.60 14.56
C VAL A 311 8.52 -30.02 14.22
N ARG A 312 9.35 -31.06 14.34
CA ARG A 312 8.94 -32.46 14.15
C ARG A 312 7.93 -32.88 15.22
N GLU A 313 8.18 -32.55 16.48
CA GLU A 313 7.34 -32.91 17.62
C GLU A 313 6.05 -32.08 17.71
N ASN A 314 6.09 -30.79 17.37
CA ASN A 314 4.99 -29.86 17.62
C ASN A 314 4.26 -29.43 16.34
N ARG A 315 2.97 -29.11 16.47
CA ARG A 315 2.13 -28.71 15.32
C ARG A 315 2.19 -27.21 15.02
N VAL A 316 2.41 -26.42 16.06
CA VAL A 316 2.63 -24.98 15.99
C VAL A 316 3.92 -24.68 16.78
N VAL A 317 4.83 -23.93 16.19
CA VAL A 317 6.08 -23.48 16.84
C VAL A 317 6.26 -21.99 16.62
N VAL A 318 6.64 -21.26 17.67
CA VAL A 318 7.03 -19.85 17.57
C VAL A 318 8.54 -19.75 17.64
N LEU A 319 9.14 -19.14 16.62
CA LEU A 319 10.59 -19.01 16.47
C LEU A 319 10.95 -17.52 16.51
N SER A 320 11.57 -17.10 17.61
CA SER A 320 12.05 -15.74 17.80
C SER A 320 13.55 -15.64 17.55
N GLY A 321 14.05 -14.44 17.28
CA GLY A 321 15.48 -14.16 17.18
C GLY A 321 15.76 -12.88 16.40
N GLU A 322 16.87 -12.20 16.67
CA GLU A 322 17.12 -10.86 16.09
C GLU A 322 17.24 -10.86 14.55
N THR A 323 17.21 -9.68 13.92
CA THR A 323 17.51 -9.57 12.48
C THR A 323 18.94 -10.04 12.21
N GLY A 324 19.14 -10.88 11.19
CA GLY A 324 20.46 -11.42 10.85
C GLY A 324 20.81 -12.77 11.50
N CYS A 325 20.03 -13.31 12.45
CA CYS A 325 20.31 -14.64 13.01
C CYS A 325 20.04 -15.81 12.02
N GLY A 326 19.36 -15.54 10.90
CA GLY A 326 19.22 -16.45 9.75
C GLY A 326 17.84 -17.10 9.57
N LYS A 327 16.83 -16.80 10.41
CA LYS A 327 15.47 -17.41 10.38
C LYS A 327 14.92 -17.61 8.96
N THR A 328 14.72 -16.52 8.24
CA THR A 328 14.09 -16.40 6.91
C THR A 328 14.75 -17.24 5.83
N THR A 329 16.09 -17.32 5.82
CA THR A 329 16.85 -18.08 4.81
C THR A 329 17.11 -19.52 5.23
N GLN A 330 17.29 -19.80 6.53
CA GLN A 330 17.77 -21.10 6.98
C GLN A 330 16.67 -22.08 7.42
N VAL A 331 15.61 -21.63 8.10
CA VAL A 331 14.62 -22.55 8.72
C VAL A 331 13.93 -23.42 7.68
N ALA A 332 13.50 -22.84 6.56
CA ALA A 332 12.91 -23.60 5.46
C ALA A 332 13.90 -24.60 4.83
N GLN A 333 15.19 -24.24 4.71
CA GLN A 333 16.22 -25.16 4.22
C GLN A 333 16.44 -26.33 5.17
N PHE A 334 16.51 -26.09 6.49
CA PHE A 334 16.72 -27.16 7.48
C PHE A 334 15.58 -28.19 7.47
N LEU A 335 14.34 -27.72 7.39
CA LEU A 335 13.16 -28.59 7.32
C LEU A 335 13.11 -29.40 6.01
N LEU A 336 13.48 -28.78 4.88
CA LEU A 336 13.54 -29.51 3.59
C LEU A 336 14.69 -30.52 3.57
N GLU A 337 15.88 -30.13 4.02
CA GLU A 337 17.07 -30.99 4.07
C GLU A 337 16.86 -32.20 4.99
N GLU A 338 16.23 -32.02 6.16
CA GLU A 338 15.88 -33.16 7.03
C GLU A 338 14.78 -34.04 6.43
N ALA A 339 13.75 -33.46 5.83
CA ALA A 339 12.69 -34.26 5.24
C ALA A 339 13.18 -35.09 4.06
N ILE A 340 14.06 -34.57 3.21
CA ILE A 340 14.72 -35.34 2.15
C ILE A 340 15.61 -36.44 2.77
N ALA A 341 16.45 -36.11 3.75
CA ALA A 341 17.32 -37.09 4.41
C ALA A 341 16.54 -38.21 5.13
N ALA A 342 15.32 -37.93 5.60
CA ALA A 342 14.41 -38.87 6.23
C ALA A 342 13.51 -39.63 5.23
N GLY A 343 13.73 -39.50 3.91
CA GLY A 343 12.92 -40.16 2.89
C GLY A 343 11.46 -39.69 2.87
N ARG A 344 11.24 -38.38 3.07
CA ARG A 344 9.93 -37.68 3.11
C ARG A 344 9.91 -36.45 2.19
N GLY A 345 10.84 -36.33 1.25
CA GLY A 345 10.94 -35.20 0.33
C GLY A 345 9.68 -35.05 -0.55
N SER A 346 9.14 -36.17 -1.04
CA SER A 346 7.94 -36.26 -1.88
C SER A 346 6.67 -35.68 -1.24
N ILE A 347 6.57 -35.70 0.09
CA ILE A 347 5.46 -35.10 0.86
C ILE A 347 5.82 -33.73 1.47
N THR A 348 6.98 -33.17 1.14
CA THR A 348 7.45 -31.92 1.73
C THR A 348 7.33 -30.78 0.74
N ARG A 349 6.32 -29.94 0.96
CA ARG A 349 6.12 -28.65 0.29
C ARG A 349 5.98 -27.54 1.34
N ILE A 350 6.97 -26.67 1.39
CA ILE A 350 7.10 -25.58 2.37
C ILE A 350 6.66 -24.28 1.72
N VAL A 351 5.72 -23.56 2.35
CA VAL A 351 5.30 -22.22 1.91
C VAL A 351 5.73 -21.22 2.98
N CYS A 352 6.52 -20.21 2.59
CA CYS A 352 6.97 -19.14 3.49
C CYS A 352 6.38 -17.80 3.05
N THR A 353 5.54 -17.19 3.88
CA THR A 353 4.97 -15.86 3.57
C THR A 353 5.92 -14.74 3.96
N GLN A 354 5.97 -13.72 3.11
CA GLN A 354 6.75 -12.50 3.30
C GLN A 354 5.84 -11.28 3.18
N PRO A 355 6.02 -10.22 3.98
CA PRO A 355 5.16 -9.03 3.93
C PRO A 355 5.34 -8.21 2.65
N ARG A 356 6.48 -8.33 1.95
CA ARG A 356 6.81 -7.50 0.77
C ARG A 356 7.24 -8.36 -0.43
N ARG A 357 6.82 -7.91 -1.63
CA ARG A 357 7.20 -8.52 -2.93
C ARG A 357 8.72 -8.69 -3.08
N ILE A 358 9.50 -7.65 -2.75
CA ILE A 358 10.96 -7.69 -2.89
C ILE A 358 11.61 -8.72 -1.95
N SER A 359 11.07 -8.91 -0.74
CA SER A 359 11.56 -9.92 0.21
C SER A 359 11.32 -11.32 -0.33
N ALA A 360 10.12 -11.62 -0.85
CA ALA A 360 9.84 -12.91 -1.48
C ALA A 360 10.79 -13.24 -2.64
N ILE A 361 11.06 -12.28 -3.54
CA ILE A 361 12.00 -12.47 -4.66
C ILE A 361 13.44 -12.66 -4.14
N SER A 362 13.92 -11.71 -3.34
CA SER A 362 15.34 -11.67 -2.92
C SER A 362 15.72 -12.81 -2.00
N VAL A 363 14.82 -13.23 -1.09
CA VAL A 363 15.03 -14.41 -0.24
C VAL A 363 15.02 -15.68 -1.08
N ALA A 364 14.07 -15.86 -2.01
CA ALA A 364 14.04 -17.04 -2.86
C ALA A 364 15.31 -17.17 -3.73
N GLN A 365 15.75 -16.07 -4.36
CA GLN A 365 17.01 -16.03 -5.11
C GLN A 365 18.18 -16.39 -4.19
N ARG A 366 18.31 -15.72 -3.03
CA ARG A 366 19.39 -15.94 -2.08
C ARG A 366 19.46 -17.39 -1.58
N VAL A 367 18.30 -18.01 -1.31
CA VAL A 367 18.21 -19.39 -0.84
C VAL A 367 18.51 -20.38 -1.97
N SER A 368 18.15 -20.07 -3.22
CA SER A 368 18.61 -20.83 -4.40
C SER A 368 20.13 -20.75 -4.57
N ASP A 369 20.72 -19.55 -4.42
CA ASP A 369 22.16 -19.33 -4.52
C ASP A 369 22.93 -20.06 -3.39
N GLU A 370 22.41 -20.03 -2.16
CA GLU A 370 22.95 -20.79 -1.02
C GLU A 370 22.90 -22.30 -1.20
N ARG A 371 21.95 -22.77 -2.01
CA ARG A 371 21.82 -24.16 -2.44
C ARG A 371 22.66 -24.48 -3.69
N GLY A 372 23.28 -23.50 -4.34
CA GLY A 372 24.00 -23.71 -5.60
C GLY A 372 23.10 -24.15 -6.76
N GLU A 373 21.79 -23.88 -6.67
CA GLU A 373 20.76 -24.25 -7.63
C GLU A 373 20.29 -23.02 -8.44
N LYS A 374 19.70 -23.25 -9.61
CA LYS A 374 18.95 -22.20 -10.33
C LYS A 374 17.58 -21.99 -9.69
N LEU A 375 17.17 -20.73 -9.59
CA LEU A 375 15.85 -20.36 -9.08
C LEU A 375 14.75 -20.99 -9.95
N GLY A 376 13.76 -21.62 -9.30
CA GLY A 376 12.75 -22.47 -9.96
C GLY A 376 13.04 -23.98 -9.86
N HIS A 377 14.16 -24.39 -9.27
CA HIS A 377 14.44 -25.80 -8.97
C HIS A 377 13.77 -26.23 -7.65
N SER A 378 14.51 -26.50 -6.56
CA SER A 378 13.89 -26.77 -5.25
C SER A 378 13.33 -25.53 -4.57
N VAL A 379 13.78 -24.33 -4.97
CA VAL A 379 13.39 -23.04 -4.39
C VAL A 379 12.75 -22.16 -5.45
N GLY A 380 11.68 -21.45 -5.10
CA GLY A 380 11.05 -20.47 -5.98
C GLY A 380 10.24 -19.41 -5.23
N TYR A 381 9.62 -18.51 -5.99
CA TYR A 381 8.70 -17.51 -5.46
C TYR A 381 7.40 -17.37 -6.26
N GLN A 382 6.34 -16.95 -5.59
CA GLN A 382 5.11 -16.49 -6.22
C GLN A 382 4.63 -15.20 -5.56
N ILE A 383 4.48 -14.16 -6.38
CA ILE A 383 3.83 -12.91 -6.01
C ILE A 383 2.75 -12.59 -7.04
N ARG A 384 2.05 -11.49 -6.87
CA ARG A 384 1.00 -11.09 -7.81
C ARG A 384 1.61 -10.79 -9.19
N LEU A 385 1.04 -11.41 -10.23
CA LEU A 385 1.41 -11.33 -11.66
C LEU A 385 2.82 -11.81 -12.02
N GLU A 386 3.59 -12.36 -11.07
CA GLU A 386 4.99 -12.73 -11.29
C GLU A 386 5.34 -13.95 -10.45
N LYS A 387 5.91 -14.99 -11.06
CA LYS A 387 6.26 -16.25 -10.38
C LYS A 387 7.44 -16.94 -11.07
N ILE A 388 8.30 -17.53 -10.26
CA ILE A 388 9.23 -18.59 -10.67
C ILE A 388 8.99 -19.72 -9.69
N LEU A 389 8.15 -20.68 -10.09
CA LEU A 389 7.71 -21.77 -9.21
C LEU A 389 8.81 -22.82 -9.06
N PRO A 390 9.00 -23.41 -7.87
CA PRO A 390 9.83 -24.60 -7.71
C PRO A 390 9.09 -25.85 -8.24
N ARG A 391 9.78 -26.98 -8.22
CA ARG A 391 9.18 -28.32 -8.40
C ARG A 391 8.00 -28.59 -7.45
N SER A 392 7.13 -29.51 -7.85
CA SER A 392 5.84 -29.79 -7.21
C SER A 392 5.94 -30.26 -5.76
N SER A 393 6.96 -31.03 -5.42
CA SER A 393 7.29 -31.51 -4.07
C SER A 393 8.79 -31.43 -3.81
N GLY A 394 9.23 -31.67 -2.57
CA GLY A 394 10.62 -31.48 -2.15
C GLY A 394 11.07 -30.03 -2.32
N SER A 395 10.21 -29.07 -1.97
CA SER A 395 10.39 -27.66 -2.37
C SER A 395 10.02 -26.59 -1.33
N ILE A 396 10.60 -25.41 -1.52
CA ILE A 396 10.36 -24.18 -0.75
C ILE A 396 9.81 -23.10 -1.70
N LEU A 397 8.64 -22.55 -1.37
CA LEU A 397 7.98 -21.48 -2.10
C LEU A 397 7.82 -20.23 -1.22
N TYR A 398 8.56 -19.16 -1.53
CA TYR A 398 8.39 -17.86 -0.89
C TYR A 398 7.27 -17.07 -1.58
N CYS A 399 6.34 -16.50 -0.82
CA CYS A 399 5.22 -15.77 -1.42
C CYS A 399 4.78 -14.58 -0.56
N THR A 400 4.01 -13.65 -1.12
CA THR A 400 3.33 -12.62 -0.32
C THR A 400 2.08 -13.18 0.37
N THR A 401 1.76 -12.76 1.58
CA THR A 401 0.61 -13.24 2.38
C THR A 401 -0.71 -13.31 1.59
N GLY A 402 -0.99 -12.29 0.75
CA GLY A 402 -2.18 -12.27 -0.11
C GLY A 402 -2.28 -13.40 -1.14
N ILE A 403 -1.18 -14.04 -1.53
CA ILE A 403 -1.18 -15.22 -2.42
C ILE A 403 -1.73 -16.45 -1.69
N VAL A 404 -1.38 -16.63 -0.40
CA VAL A 404 -1.94 -17.72 0.41
C VAL A 404 -3.43 -17.49 0.63
N LEU A 405 -3.85 -16.25 0.95
CA LEU A 405 -5.27 -15.90 1.07
C LEU A 405 -6.04 -16.13 -0.24
N GLN A 406 -5.44 -15.84 -1.39
CA GLN A 406 -6.02 -16.15 -2.70
C GLN A 406 -6.16 -17.67 -2.92
N TRP A 407 -5.16 -18.48 -2.57
CA TRP A 407 -5.28 -19.94 -2.64
C TRP A 407 -6.37 -20.48 -1.72
N MET A 408 -6.55 -19.90 -0.53
CA MET A 408 -7.61 -20.31 0.41
C MET A 408 -9.04 -20.04 -0.11
N GLN A 409 -9.22 -19.26 -1.18
CA GLN A 409 -10.53 -19.13 -1.85
C GLN A 409 -10.90 -20.40 -2.65
N THR A 410 -9.90 -21.09 -3.22
CA THR A 410 -10.08 -22.32 -4.01
C THR A 410 -9.79 -23.59 -3.23
N ASP A 411 -8.84 -23.54 -2.30
CA ASP A 411 -8.40 -24.62 -1.42
C ASP A 411 -8.31 -24.10 0.03
N PRO A 412 -9.44 -23.97 0.75
CA PRO A 412 -9.48 -23.43 2.11
C PRO A 412 -8.65 -24.22 3.13
N LEU A 413 -8.27 -25.46 2.80
CA LEU A 413 -7.48 -26.34 3.65
C LEU A 413 -6.01 -26.44 3.25
N LEU A 414 -5.57 -25.77 2.18
CA LEU A 414 -4.19 -25.79 1.67
C LEU A 414 -3.64 -27.22 1.57
N ASN A 415 -4.39 -28.13 0.95
CA ASN A 415 -4.18 -29.59 0.97
C ASN A 415 -2.78 -30.01 0.48
N GLU A 416 -2.19 -29.24 -0.44
CA GLU A 416 -0.84 -29.47 -0.99
C GLU A 416 0.28 -28.91 -0.09
N VAL A 417 -0.02 -28.19 0.99
CA VAL A 417 0.98 -27.59 1.88
C VAL A 417 1.24 -28.50 3.08
N SER A 418 2.53 -28.78 3.34
CA SER A 418 3.01 -29.56 4.49
C SER A 418 3.44 -28.68 5.67
N HIS A 419 4.07 -27.54 5.36
CA HIS A 419 4.59 -26.58 6.32
C HIS A 419 4.21 -25.17 5.86
N LEU A 420 3.49 -24.42 6.69
CA LEU A 420 3.23 -23.00 6.50
C LEU A 420 4.10 -22.21 7.46
N ILE A 421 5.02 -21.43 6.92
CA ILE A 421 5.89 -20.51 7.67
C ILE A 421 5.35 -19.10 7.49
N LEU A 422 4.94 -18.46 8.58
CA LEU A 422 4.59 -17.05 8.59
C LEU A 422 5.79 -16.26 9.11
N ASP A 423 6.47 -15.53 8.22
CA ASP A 423 7.65 -14.74 8.56
C ASP A 423 7.33 -13.26 8.82
N GLU A 424 8.24 -12.58 9.52
CA GLU A 424 8.16 -11.16 9.86
C GLU A 424 6.84 -10.75 10.59
N ILE A 425 6.21 -11.68 11.32
CA ILE A 425 4.89 -11.50 11.96
C ILE A 425 4.82 -10.31 12.93
N HIS A 426 5.96 -9.88 13.43
CA HIS A 426 6.14 -8.73 14.33
C HIS A 426 5.86 -7.38 13.65
N GLU A 427 5.76 -7.31 12.32
CA GLU A 427 5.32 -6.10 11.60
C GLU A 427 3.83 -5.81 11.78
N ARG A 428 3.04 -6.80 12.23
CA ARG A 428 1.59 -6.68 12.48
C ARG A 428 0.81 -6.11 11.29
N ASP A 429 1.21 -6.57 10.10
CA ASP A 429 0.52 -6.34 8.83
C ASP A 429 -0.91 -6.92 8.87
N MET A 430 -1.85 -6.19 8.26
CA MET A 430 -3.27 -6.50 8.31
C MET A 430 -3.62 -7.89 7.76
N LEU A 431 -3.01 -8.31 6.64
CA LEU A 431 -3.25 -9.61 6.01
C LEU A 431 -2.53 -10.72 6.79
N CYS A 432 -1.38 -10.42 7.41
CA CYS A 432 -0.66 -11.34 8.27
C CYS A 432 -1.46 -11.70 9.53
N ASP A 433 -1.96 -10.70 10.27
CA ASP A 433 -2.82 -10.90 11.45
C ASP A 433 -4.11 -11.67 11.09
N PHE A 434 -4.67 -11.43 9.89
CA PHE A 434 -5.83 -12.16 9.37
C PHE A 434 -5.51 -13.64 9.08
N LEU A 435 -4.39 -13.94 8.42
CA LEU A 435 -3.94 -15.31 8.16
C LEU A 435 -3.55 -16.06 9.45
N ILE A 436 -2.98 -15.35 10.42
CA ILE A 436 -2.75 -15.86 11.79
C ILE A 436 -4.08 -16.29 12.42
N CYS A 437 -5.10 -15.45 12.38
CA CYS A 437 -6.43 -15.80 12.89
C CYS A 437 -7.03 -17.02 12.16
N MET A 438 -7.00 -17.05 10.83
CA MET A 438 -7.49 -18.19 10.04
C MET A 438 -6.74 -19.49 10.33
N SER A 439 -5.43 -19.43 10.52
CA SER A 439 -4.61 -20.63 10.69
C SER A 439 -4.88 -21.38 12.00
N LYS A 440 -5.45 -20.74 13.03
CA LYS A 440 -5.96 -21.44 14.23
C LYS A 440 -7.06 -22.45 13.92
N ASP A 441 -7.88 -22.16 12.92
CA ASP A 441 -8.98 -23.04 12.50
C ASP A 441 -8.49 -24.05 11.44
N LEU A 442 -7.57 -23.64 10.55
CA LEU A 442 -6.87 -24.54 9.64
C LEU A 442 -6.11 -25.66 10.37
N ILE A 443 -5.37 -25.33 11.44
CA ILE A 443 -4.60 -26.29 12.23
C ILE A 443 -5.50 -27.26 13.02
N LYS A 444 -6.77 -26.92 13.29
CA LYS A 444 -7.75 -27.89 13.81
C LYS A 444 -8.20 -28.88 12.73
N ALA A 445 -8.37 -28.40 11.49
CA ALA A 445 -8.86 -29.18 10.36
C ALA A 445 -7.79 -30.07 9.68
N ARG A 446 -6.50 -29.68 9.74
CA ARG A 446 -5.36 -30.39 9.12
C ARG A 446 -4.35 -30.87 10.16
N PRO A 447 -4.57 -32.03 10.82
CA PRO A 447 -3.65 -32.60 11.82
C PRO A 447 -2.19 -32.73 11.38
N ASP A 448 -1.98 -32.96 10.09
CA ASP A 448 -0.72 -33.14 9.39
C ASP A 448 0.05 -31.84 9.11
N LEU A 449 -0.64 -30.70 8.99
CA LEU A 449 -0.01 -29.40 8.70
C LEU A 449 0.83 -28.91 9.89
N LYS A 450 2.05 -28.46 9.59
CA LYS A 450 2.94 -27.73 10.51
C LYS A 450 2.83 -26.22 10.29
N LEU A 451 2.69 -25.45 11.38
CA LEU A 451 2.69 -23.99 11.37
C LEU A 451 3.92 -23.46 12.13
N ILE A 452 4.72 -22.62 11.47
CA ILE A 452 5.89 -21.98 12.07
C ILE A 452 5.69 -20.47 12.03
N LEU A 453 5.77 -19.81 13.18
CA LEU A 453 5.58 -18.37 13.33
C LEU A 453 6.93 -17.70 13.63
N MET A 454 7.49 -16.94 12.70
CA MET A 454 8.81 -16.33 12.85
C MET A 454 8.74 -14.84 13.19
N SER A 455 9.36 -14.45 14.32
CA SER A 455 9.40 -13.08 14.84
C SER A 455 10.83 -12.56 14.99
N ALA A 456 11.05 -11.27 14.72
CA ALA A 456 12.33 -10.60 14.99
C ALA A 456 12.43 -9.98 16.39
N THR A 457 11.37 -10.03 17.19
CA THR A 457 11.24 -9.32 18.47
C THR A 457 10.98 -10.27 19.65
N LEU A 458 11.32 -9.81 20.85
CA LEU A 458 10.99 -10.41 22.16
C LEU A 458 9.53 -10.14 22.58
N ASN A 459 8.61 -10.22 21.61
CA ASN A 459 7.16 -10.21 21.83
C ASN A 459 6.52 -11.44 21.16
N ALA A 460 7.30 -12.51 21.02
CA ALA A 460 6.89 -13.77 20.43
C ALA A 460 5.91 -14.53 21.35
N GLU A 461 5.91 -14.18 22.63
CA GLU A 461 5.11 -14.72 23.73
C GLU A 461 3.62 -14.52 23.45
N GLN A 462 3.20 -13.35 22.94
CA GLN A 462 1.82 -13.08 22.54
C GLN A 462 1.32 -14.04 21.45
N PHE A 463 2.21 -14.45 20.53
CA PHE A 463 1.88 -15.45 19.52
C PHE A 463 1.79 -16.84 20.15
N SER A 464 2.69 -17.21 21.07
CA SER A 464 2.58 -18.49 21.80
C SER A 464 1.27 -18.60 22.59
N GLU A 465 0.94 -17.58 23.39
CA GLU A 465 -0.30 -17.49 24.16
C GLU A 465 -1.54 -17.58 23.26
N TYR A 466 -1.54 -16.85 22.14
CA TYR A 466 -2.63 -16.90 21.16
C TYR A 466 -2.82 -18.29 20.54
N TYR A 467 -1.78 -19.12 20.45
CA TYR A 467 -1.88 -20.54 20.07
C TYR A 467 -1.79 -21.49 21.29
N ASN A 468 -2.41 -21.10 22.41
CA ASN A 468 -2.59 -21.93 23.62
C ASN A 468 -1.27 -22.35 24.31
N GLY A 469 -0.26 -21.49 24.33
CA GLY A 469 1.05 -21.79 24.90
C GLY A 469 1.92 -22.68 23.99
N SER A 470 1.82 -22.48 22.67
CA SER A 470 2.61 -23.25 21.70
C SER A 470 4.12 -23.07 21.91
N PRO A 471 4.96 -24.12 21.79
CA PRO A 471 6.38 -24.05 22.13
C PRO A 471 7.14 -22.94 21.41
N MET A 472 8.08 -22.35 22.14
CA MET A 472 8.89 -21.23 21.70
C MET A 472 10.36 -21.62 21.67
N ILE A 473 11.09 -21.16 20.64
CA ILE A 473 12.54 -21.23 20.57
C ILE A 473 13.11 -19.85 20.25
N HIS A 474 14.21 -19.48 20.91
CA HIS A 474 14.89 -18.20 20.70
C HIS A 474 16.26 -18.42 20.08
N ILE A 475 16.40 -18.02 18.81
CA ILE A 475 17.70 -18.02 18.13
C ILE A 475 18.45 -16.75 18.54
N PRO A 476 19.59 -16.86 19.24
CA PRO A 476 20.34 -15.69 19.70
C PRO A 476 20.81 -14.85 18.50
N GLY A 477 20.77 -13.54 18.67
CA GLY A 477 21.39 -12.63 17.71
C GLY A 477 22.90 -12.80 17.64
N PHE A 478 23.47 -12.67 16.44
CA PHE A 478 24.88 -12.31 16.29
C PHE A 478 24.93 -10.88 15.78
N THR A 479 24.81 -9.95 16.71
CA THR A 479 25.04 -8.53 16.48
C THR A 479 26.33 -8.14 17.19
N PHE A 480 27.26 -7.53 16.47
CA PHE A 480 28.38 -6.84 17.09
C PHE A 480 27.83 -5.68 17.94
N PRO A 481 28.47 -5.35 19.07
CA PRO A 481 27.98 -4.28 19.94
C PRO A 481 27.91 -2.95 19.17
N VAL A 482 26.78 -2.29 19.30
CA VAL A 482 26.49 -0.98 18.70
C VAL A 482 26.53 0.06 19.82
N GLU A 483 27.32 1.12 19.64
CA GLU A 483 27.32 2.26 20.56
C GLU A 483 26.15 3.19 20.22
N GLU A 484 25.41 3.64 21.25
CA GLU A 484 24.17 4.41 21.09
C GLU A 484 24.35 5.83 21.62
N PHE A 485 24.14 6.81 20.73
CA PHE A 485 24.19 8.24 21.04
C PHE A 485 22.81 8.88 20.82
N TYR A 486 22.41 9.73 21.75
CA TYR A 486 21.13 10.44 21.70
C TYR A 486 21.32 11.89 21.28
N LEU A 487 20.24 12.65 21.15
CA LEU A 487 20.29 14.03 20.66
C LEU A 487 21.27 14.91 21.47
N GLU A 488 21.31 14.75 22.79
CA GLU A 488 22.27 15.43 23.67
C GLU A 488 23.75 15.11 23.35
N ASP A 489 24.08 13.85 23.04
CA ASP A 489 25.42 13.45 22.62
C ASP A 489 25.76 13.99 21.20
N VAL A 490 24.76 14.00 20.30
CA VAL A 490 24.90 14.52 18.93
C VAL A 490 25.15 16.04 18.94
N LEU A 491 24.42 16.80 19.75
CA LEU A 491 24.58 18.26 19.89
C LEU A 491 25.94 18.62 20.50
N GLU A 492 26.39 17.90 21.53
CA GLU A 492 27.71 18.11 22.15
C GLU A 492 28.86 17.83 21.16
N ARG A 493 28.70 16.84 20.27
CA ARG A 493 29.68 16.46 19.23
C ARG A 493 29.68 17.37 18.00
N THR A 494 28.52 17.89 17.60
CA THR A 494 28.37 18.69 16.37
C THR A 494 28.41 20.19 16.61
N ARG A 495 28.10 20.66 17.84
CA ARG A 495 27.85 22.08 18.16
C ARG A 495 26.80 22.71 17.23
N PHE A 496 25.83 21.91 16.79
CA PHE A 496 24.73 22.38 15.95
C PHE A 496 23.79 23.29 16.74
N GLN A 497 23.37 24.40 16.13
CA GLN A 497 22.40 25.36 16.70
C GLN A 497 21.05 25.19 16.02
N PHE A 498 20.00 24.97 16.80
CA PHE A 498 18.63 25.04 16.26
C PHE A 498 18.27 26.50 15.92
N PRO A 499 17.47 26.72 14.85
CA PRO A 499 16.89 28.02 14.57
C PRO A 499 16.17 28.57 15.80
N ALA A 500 16.35 29.87 16.08
CA ALA A 500 15.70 30.50 17.22
C ALA A 500 14.18 30.34 17.16
N ASP A 501 13.58 29.86 18.25
CA ASP A 501 12.13 29.74 18.43
C ASP A 501 11.48 31.09 18.08
N ARG A 502 10.54 31.10 17.12
CA ARG A 502 9.83 32.33 16.73
C ARG A 502 9.20 32.93 17.97
N GLN A 503 9.56 34.17 18.30
CA GLN A 503 8.97 34.91 19.42
C GLN A 503 7.46 35.10 19.18
N LEU A 504 6.66 34.20 19.75
CA LEU A 504 5.21 34.27 19.66
C LEU A 504 4.69 35.41 20.57
N PRO A 505 3.70 36.19 20.09
CA PRO A 505 3.04 37.20 20.92
C PRO A 505 2.52 36.61 22.25
N ILE A 506 2.51 37.43 23.31
CA ILE A 506 2.20 37.02 24.69
C ILE A 506 0.86 36.27 24.81
N TRP A 507 -0.13 36.61 23.98
CA TRP A 507 -1.42 35.90 23.94
C TRP A 507 -1.31 34.44 23.45
N LYS A 508 -0.41 34.15 22.49
CA LYS A 508 -0.09 32.78 22.07
C LYS A 508 0.76 32.02 23.08
N LYS A 509 1.65 32.67 23.84
CA LYS A 509 2.34 32.01 24.97
C LYS A 509 1.36 31.44 26.00
N ARG A 510 0.21 32.09 26.18
CA ARG A 510 -0.86 31.64 27.09
C ARG A 510 -1.69 30.48 26.53
N GLU A 511 -1.68 30.30 25.21
CA GLU A 511 -2.26 29.15 24.48
C GLU A 511 -1.28 27.97 24.44
N ARG A 512 0.03 28.23 24.24
CA ARG A 512 1.14 27.25 24.21
C ARG A 512 1.33 26.51 25.55
N ARG A 513 0.81 27.06 26.66
CA ARG A 513 0.64 26.32 27.94
C ARG A 513 -0.28 25.09 27.84
N LYS A 514 -0.89 24.81 26.69
CA LYS A 514 -1.58 23.55 26.41
C LYS A 514 -0.67 22.45 25.85
N ASP A 515 0.54 22.77 25.38
CA ASP A 515 1.56 21.79 24.99
C ASP A 515 2.44 21.41 26.20
N SER A 516 1.83 21.19 27.37
CA SER A 516 2.58 20.96 28.62
C SER A 516 3.51 19.74 28.52
N GLN A 517 3.09 18.71 27.77
CA GLN A 517 3.79 17.42 27.63
C GLN A 517 5.26 17.53 27.19
N PHE A 518 5.67 18.58 26.46
CA PHE A 518 7.08 18.79 26.15
C PHE A 518 7.85 19.37 27.34
N GLU A 519 7.35 20.47 27.91
CA GLU A 519 7.98 21.15 29.06
C GLU A 519 8.03 20.21 30.28
N ASP A 520 6.93 19.51 30.57
CA ASP A 520 6.77 18.51 31.64
C ASP A 520 7.79 17.34 31.52
N MET A 521 8.15 16.96 30.29
CA MET A 521 9.11 15.88 30.00
C MET A 521 10.56 16.37 30.03
N ILE A 522 10.86 17.49 29.38
CA ILE A 522 12.24 17.91 29.11
C ILE A 522 12.87 18.65 30.29
N GLU A 523 12.10 19.45 31.05
CA GLU A 523 12.62 20.23 32.17
C GLU A 523 13.23 19.37 33.30
N PRO A 524 12.57 18.32 33.84
CA PRO A 524 13.18 17.47 34.86
C PRO A 524 14.39 16.68 34.32
N TYR A 525 14.39 16.34 33.03
CA TYR A 525 15.50 15.65 32.38
C TYR A 525 16.74 16.54 32.27
N ILE A 526 16.60 17.78 31.78
CA ILE A 526 17.73 18.71 31.64
C ILE A 526 18.33 19.05 33.02
N ARG A 527 17.50 19.27 34.05
CA ARG A 527 18.01 19.49 35.43
C ARG A 527 18.83 18.31 35.97
N ASN A 528 18.52 17.08 35.57
CA ASN A 528 19.32 15.90 35.91
C ASN A 528 20.66 15.91 35.12
N LEU A 529 20.63 16.24 33.83
CA LEU A 529 21.83 16.40 33.02
C LEU A 529 22.76 17.52 33.55
N GLU A 530 22.22 18.65 34.00
CA GLU A 530 22.97 19.71 34.69
C GLU A 530 23.73 19.16 35.90
N GLY A 531 23.04 18.40 36.76
CA GLY A 531 23.64 17.75 37.94
C GLY A 531 24.72 16.72 37.61
N SER A 532 24.69 16.12 36.41
CA SER A 532 25.71 15.16 35.97
C SER A 532 27.03 15.81 35.52
N GLY A 533 27.01 17.08 35.11
CA GLY A 533 28.15 17.77 34.52
C GLY A 533 28.66 17.18 33.18
N LYS A 534 27.98 16.19 32.58
CA LYS A 534 28.44 15.50 31.35
C LYS A 534 28.39 16.39 30.10
N TYR A 535 27.44 17.31 30.02
CA TYR A 535 27.17 18.12 28.84
C TYR A 535 27.41 19.62 29.11
N SER A 536 27.81 20.35 28.07
CA SER A 536 28.04 21.78 28.16
C SER A 536 26.73 22.57 28.35
N PRO A 537 26.74 23.74 29.02
CA PRO A 537 25.55 24.61 29.13
C PRO A 537 24.95 24.99 27.78
N TYR A 538 25.79 25.07 26.74
CA TYR A 538 25.38 25.25 25.36
C TYR A 538 24.44 24.13 24.88
N THR A 539 24.82 22.87 25.08
CA THR A 539 24.01 21.71 24.66
C THR A 539 22.68 21.68 25.41
N LEU A 540 22.68 22.06 26.69
CA LEU A 540 21.48 22.10 27.53
C LEU A 540 20.50 23.20 27.06
N ASP A 541 20.98 24.38 26.64
CA ASP A 541 20.14 25.43 26.03
C ASP A 541 19.51 24.98 24.70
N GLU A 542 20.26 24.28 23.84
CA GLU A 542 19.73 23.73 22.59
C GLU A 542 18.61 22.69 22.83
N LEU A 543 18.70 21.88 23.91
CA LEU A 543 17.67 20.90 24.27
C LEU A 543 16.37 21.55 24.76
N TYR A 544 16.43 22.73 25.41
CA TYR A 544 15.24 23.47 25.85
C TYR A 544 14.38 24.01 24.69
N LYS A 545 14.93 24.13 23.47
CA LYS A 545 14.20 24.64 22.30
C LYS A 545 13.24 23.57 21.79
N THR A 546 11.96 23.89 21.57
CA THR A 546 10.98 22.94 20.98
C THR A 546 11.39 22.47 19.57
N SER A 547 12.30 23.18 18.90
CA SER A 547 12.93 22.74 17.65
C SER A 547 13.75 21.45 17.78
N SER A 548 14.15 21.05 19.00
CA SER A 548 14.85 19.78 19.28
C SER A 548 13.94 18.55 19.13
N GLU A 549 12.63 18.74 19.30
CA GLU A 549 11.60 17.71 19.10
C GLU A 549 11.09 17.63 17.66
N MET A 550 11.67 18.39 16.73
CA MET A 550 11.26 18.39 15.32
C MET A 550 12.34 17.77 14.44
N LEU A 551 11.93 17.05 13.39
CA LEU A 551 12.86 16.54 12.40
C LEU A 551 13.67 17.68 11.75
N ASN A 552 14.98 17.69 12.02
CA ASN A 552 15.90 18.68 11.48
C ASN A 552 16.89 18.04 10.50
N VAL A 553 16.67 18.28 9.20
CA VAL A 553 17.53 17.75 8.12
C VAL A 553 18.91 18.42 8.10
N ASP A 554 19.00 19.66 8.58
CA ASP A 554 20.25 20.43 8.65
C ASP A 554 21.17 19.87 9.76
N LEU A 555 20.59 19.39 10.87
CA LEU A 555 21.30 18.60 11.89
C LEU A 555 21.83 17.27 11.34
N ILE A 556 21.03 16.56 10.52
CA ILE A 556 21.47 15.32 9.87
C ILE A 556 22.68 15.58 8.95
N LEU A 557 22.67 16.68 8.19
CA LEU A 557 23.80 17.05 7.35
C LEU A 557 25.08 17.30 8.18
N GLU A 558 24.98 18.02 9.30
CA GLU A 558 26.15 18.25 10.17
C GLU A 558 26.65 16.95 10.82
N LEU A 559 25.74 16.08 11.27
CA LEU A 559 26.12 14.75 11.77
C LEU A 559 26.78 13.89 10.68
N LEU A 560 26.34 13.98 9.42
CA LEU A 560 27.03 13.33 8.30
C LEU A 560 28.44 13.89 8.08
N ARG A 561 28.66 15.21 8.21
CA ARG A 561 30.00 15.81 8.19
C ARG A 561 30.87 15.31 9.36
N HIS A 562 30.30 15.12 10.55
CA HIS A 562 31.00 14.52 11.69
C HIS A 562 31.39 13.06 11.39
N ILE A 563 30.43 12.23 10.96
CA ILE A 563 30.64 10.81 10.61
C ILE A 563 31.66 10.65 9.48
N ALA A 564 31.68 11.56 8.50
CA ALA A 564 32.65 11.54 7.39
C ALA A 564 34.13 11.64 7.83
N ARG A 565 34.40 12.01 9.10
CA ARG A 565 35.75 12.01 9.71
C ARG A 565 36.04 10.78 10.58
N GLN A 566 35.04 9.92 10.79
CA GLN A 566 35.14 8.66 11.54
C GLN A 566 35.66 7.51 10.64
N PRO A 567 36.05 6.35 11.21
CA PRO A 567 36.51 5.17 10.45
C PRO A 567 35.60 4.72 9.29
N SER A 568 36.14 3.84 8.43
CA SER A 568 35.44 3.36 7.23
C SER A 568 34.19 2.52 7.56
N GLY A 569 33.08 2.84 6.89
CA GLY A 569 31.83 2.09 6.97
C GLY A 569 30.69 2.84 6.28
N ALA A 570 29.70 2.12 5.74
CA ALA A 570 28.55 2.77 5.12
C ALA A 570 27.62 3.38 6.17
N VAL A 571 26.92 4.44 5.78
CA VAL A 571 25.94 5.16 6.62
C VAL A 571 24.53 4.84 6.14
N LEU A 572 23.62 4.47 7.04
CA LEU A 572 22.19 4.34 6.78
C LEU A 572 21.44 5.42 7.55
N VAL A 573 20.69 6.27 6.84
CA VAL A 573 19.88 7.35 7.42
C VAL A 573 18.41 6.99 7.27
N PHE A 574 17.72 6.82 8.39
CA PHE A 574 16.26 6.64 8.41
C PHE A 574 15.55 7.99 8.39
N LEU A 575 14.62 8.15 7.45
CA LEU A 575 13.82 9.36 7.23
C LEU A 575 12.35 8.98 7.02
N PRO A 576 11.39 9.88 7.37
CA PRO A 576 9.97 9.54 7.32
C PRO A 576 9.40 9.45 5.89
N GLY A 577 10.04 10.00 4.86
CA GLY A 577 9.60 9.84 3.46
C GLY A 577 10.40 10.61 2.42
N TRP A 578 9.86 10.62 1.18
CA TRP A 578 10.54 11.14 0.00
C TRP A 578 10.96 12.62 0.09
N ASN A 579 10.12 13.50 0.65
CA ASN A 579 10.42 14.94 0.74
C ASN A 579 11.71 15.19 1.55
N GLU A 580 11.86 14.45 2.64
CA GLU A 580 13.00 14.55 3.55
C GLU A 580 14.26 13.93 2.93
N ILE A 581 14.13 12.76 2.27
CA ILE A 581 15.20 12.12 1.48
C ILE A 581 15.69 13.05 0.36
N SER A 582 14.74 13.68 -0.35
CA SER A 582 15.00 14.60 -1.45
C SER A 582 15.75 15.85 -0.99
N LYS A 583 15.26 16.50 0.09
CA LYS A 583 15.91 17.66 0.69
C LYS A 583 17.34 17.31 1.12
N LEU A 584 17.53 16.21 1.85
CA LEU A 584 18.85 15.82 2.36
C LEU A 584 19.83 15.47 1.23
N ASN A 585 19.42 14.70 0.21
CA ASN A 585 20.29 14.37 -0.91
C ASN A 585 20.73 15.64 -1.67
N THR A 586 19.81 16.58 -1.89
CA THR A 586 20.12 17.89 -2.48
C THR A 586 21.12 18.68 -1.62
N MET A 587 20.97 18.65 -0.30
CA MET A 587 21.89 19.32 0.63
C MET A 587 23.28 18.66 0.65
N ILE A 588 23.36 17.33 0.57
CA ILE A 588 24.61 16.57 0.46
C ILE A 588 25.33 16.89 -0.85
N GLN A 589 24.63 16.87 -1.99
CA GLN A 589 25.22 17.17 -3.30
C GLN A 589 25.78 18.59 -3.41
N ASN A 590 25.18 19.56 -2.72
CA ASN A 590 25.66 20.94 -2.65
C ASN A 590 26.71 21.17 -1.52
N ASP A 591 27.00 20.17 -0.69
CA ASP A 591 27.98 20.29 0.38
C ASP A 591 29.42 20.14 -0.14
N ARG A 592 30.32 21.01 0.34
CA ARG A 592 31.73 21.04 -0.11
C ARG A 592 32.52 19.78 0.24
N MET A 593 32.12 19.04 1.27
CA MET A 593 32.78 17.82 1.74
C MET A 593 32.05 16.58 1.21
N LEU A 594 30.74 16.51 1.46
CA LEU A 594 29.92 15.33 1.18
C LEU A 594 29.49 15.22 -0.30
N GLY A 595 29.50 16.32 -1.05
CA GLY A 595 29.25 16.34 -2.51
C GLY A 595 30.47 15.94 -3.35
N SER A 596 31.58 15.53 -2.72
CA SER A 596 32.78 15.05 -3.41
C SER A 596 32.62 13.62 -3.94
N ARG A 597 33.47 13.22 -4.90
CA ARG A 597 33.48 11.86 -5.47
C ARG A 597 33.82 10.74 -4.46
N ASN A 598 34.19 11.11 -3.23
CA ASN A 598 34.48 10.18 -2.15
C ASN A 598 33.20 9.66 -1.46
N PHE A 599 32.02 10.11 -1.87
CA PHE A 599 30.72 9.65 -1.34
C PHE A 599 29.80 9.15 -2.44
N LEU A 600 29.16 8.01 -2.20
CA LEU A 600 28.12 7.42 -3.03
C LEU A 600 26.78 7.54 -2.30
N VAL A 601 25.89 8.43 -2.76
CA VAL A 601 24.62 8.72 -2.08
C VAL A 601 23.46 8.03 -2.79
N ILE A 602 22.87 7.03 -2.13
CA ILE A 602 21.80 6.20 -2.68
C ILE A 602 20.49 6.48 -1.92
N PRO A 603 19.50 7.17 -2.52
CA PRO A 603 18.16 7.22 -1.95
C PRO A 603 17.50 5.83 -2.06
N LEU A 604 16.72 5.45 -1.05
CA LEU A 604 16.01 4.18 -0.98
C LEU A 604 14.58 4.39 -0.48
N HIS A 605 13.64 4.49 -1.40
CA HIS A 605 12.22 4.69 -1.10
C HIS A 605 11.36 3.67 -1.86
N SER A 606 10.23 3.25 -1.30
CA SER A 606 9.35 2.25 -1.94
C SER A 606 8.83 2.68 -3.32
N MET A 607 8.84 3.98 -3.63
CA MET A 607 8.46 4.55 -4.93
C MET A 607 9.57 4.51 -5.99
N MET A 608 10.80 4.09 -5.63
CA MET A 608 11.88 3.99 -6.61
C MET A 608 11.79 2.69 -7.43
N PRO A 609 12.14 2.71 -8.73
CA PRO A 609 12.19 1.51 -9.56
C PRO A 609 13.07 0.41 -8.96
N THR A 610 12.65 -0.86 -9.08
CA THR A 610 13.32 -2.03 -8.51
C THR A 610 14.78 -2.16 -8.93
N VAL A 611 15.15 -1.71 -10.14
CA VAL A 611 16.53 -1.74 -10.66
C VAL A 611 17.45 -0.87 -9.79
N ASN A 612 17.02 0.34 -9.44
CA ASN A 612 17.80 1.27 -8.61
C ASN A 612 17.91 0.82 -7.14
N GLN A 613 17.08 -0.14 -6.71
CA GLN A 613 17.18 -0.73 -5.38
C GLN A 613 18.29 -1.79 -5.30
N ARG A 614 18.81 -2.31 -6.43
CA ARG A 614 19.89 -3.32 -6.41
C ARG A 614 21.25 -2.73 -6.04
N GLU A 615 21.55 -1.52 -6.53
CA GLU A 615 22.80 -0.79 -6.25
C GLU A 615 23.09 -0.60 -4.75
N VAL A 616 22.05 -0.64 -3.89
CA VAL A 616 22.22 -0.51 -2.44
C VAL A 616 22.96 -1.70 -1.80
N PHE A 617 22.89 -2.89 -2.41
CA PHE A 617 23.54 -4.11 -1.92
C PHE A 617 25.02 -4.17 -2.33
N ASP A 618 25.41 -3.47 -3.39
CA ASP A 618 26.79 -3.45 -3.88
C ASP A 618 27.69 -2.69 -2.90
N ARG A 619 28.94 -3.15 -2.77
CA ARG A 619 29.96 -2.45 -1.98
C ARG A 619 30.49 -1.25 -2.76
N PRO A 620 30.70 -0.09 -2.13
CA PRO A 620 31.29 1.06 -2.81
C PRO A 620 32.74 0.76 -3.24
N PRO A 621 33.26 1.47 -4.26
CA PRO A 621 34.69 1.41 -4.63
C PRO A 621 35.61 1.76 -3.46
N GLU A 622 36.86 1.31 -3.53
CA GLU A 622 37.85 1.60 -2.49
C GLU A 622 38.07 3.11 -2.33
N GLY A 623 38.11 3.58 -1.07
CA GLY A 623 38.16 5.01 -0.74
C GLY A 623 36.83 5.77 -0.82
N VAL A 624 35.75 5.16 -1.34
CA VAL A 624 34.41 5.76 -1.43
C VAL A 624 33.52 5.28 -0.27
N ARG A 625 32.82 6.20 0.40
CA ARG A 625 31.83 5.87 1.43
C ARG A 625 30.40 5.90 0.88
N LYS A 626 29.67 4.79 1.05
CA LYS A 626 28.24 4.72 0.75
C LYS A 626 27.40 5.40 1.84
N ILE A 627 26.43 6.22 1.43
CA ILE A 627 25.41 6.86 2.28
C ILE A 627 24.05 6.48 1.70
N VAL A 628 23.26 5.72 2.45
CA VAL A 628 21.92 5.26 2.07
C VAL A 628 20.87 6.10 2.78
N LEU A 629 19.97 6.74 2.04
CA LEU A 629 18.89 7.58 2.58
C LEU A 629 17.55 6.85 2.45
N ALA A 630 17.10 6.21 3.52
CA ALA A 630 16.02 5.22 3.49
C ALA A 630 14.80 5.60 4.33
N THR A 631 13.65 5.00 4.04
CA THR A 631 12.55 4.90 5.02
C THR A 631 12.67 3.60 5.83
N ASN A 632 11.64 3.29 6.62
CA ASN A 632 11.43 1.99 7.26
C ASN A 632 11.54 0.75 6.32
N ILE A 633 11.64 0.92 5.00
CA ILE A 633 11.93 -0.19 4.07
C ILE A 633 13.28 -0.90 4.37
N ALA A 634 14.24 -0.18 4.97
CA ALA A 634 15.52 -0.74 5.40
C ALA A 634 15.51 -1.32 6.84
N GLU A 635 14.38 -1.26 7.54
CA GLU A 635 14.27 -1.60 8.98
C GLU A 635 14.15 -3.11 9.24
N THR A 636 13.45 -3.82 8.34
CA THR A 636 13.21 -5.28 8.40
C THR A 636 13.67 -5.98 7.11
N SER A 637 12.94 -5.76 6.01
CA SER A 637 12.97 -6.58 4.80
C SER A 637 14.18 -6.43 3.86
N ILE A 638 14.98 -5.36 3.96
CA ILE A 638 16.17 -5.16 3.13
C ILE A 638 17.42 -5.30 4.00
N THR A 639 18.38 -6.12 3.58
CA THR A 639 19.64 -6.37 4.31
C THR A 639 20.82 -5.77 3.57
N ILE A 640 21.41 -4.71 4.12
CA ILE A 640 22.60 -4.03 3.57
C ILE A 640 23.76 -4.39 4.49
N ASP A 641 24.74 -5.13 3.98
CA ASP A 641 25.73 -5.79 4.82
C ASP A 641 26.90 -4.90 5.24
N ASP A 642 27.15 -3.77 4.57
CA ASP A 642 28.31 -2.88 4.85
C ASP A 642 27.98 -1.66 5.73
N ILE A 643 26.77 -1.59 6.30
CA ILE A 643 26.37 -0.53 7.23
C ILE A 643 27.14 -0.67 8.56
N VAL A 644 27.70 0.46 9.01
CA VAL A 644 28.42 0.60 10.29
C VAL A 644 27.85 1.77 11.11
N TYR A 645 27.35 2.80 10.42
CA TYR A 645 26.75 3.97 11.03
C TYR A 645 25.27 4.03 10.71
N VAL A 646 24.42 4.16 11.73
CA VAL A 646 22.99 4.42 11.58
C VAL A 646 22.68 5.81 12.12
N ILE A 647 21.93 6.60 11.35
CA ILE A 647 21.28 7.82 11.84
C ILE A 647 19.78 7.51 11.86
N ASP A 648 19.22 7.37 13.05
CA ASP A 648 17.79 7.22 13.27
C ASP A 648 17.19 8.59 13.56
N SER A 649 16.37 9.11 12.63
CA SER A 649 15.69 10.38 12.88
C SER A 649 14.58 10.30 13.93
N GLY A 650 14.19 9.11 14.39
CA GLY A 650 13.07 8.89 15.31
C GLY A 650 11.67 9.02 14.68
N TRP A 651 11.58 9.33 13.38
CA TRP A 651 10.30 9.56 12.70
C TRP A 651 9.98 8.46 11.69
N ILE A 652 8.67 8.22 11.49
CA ILE A 652 8.10 7.28 10.51
C ILE A 652 6.76 7.83 10.00
N LYS A 653 6.41 7.62 8.71
CA LYS A 653 5.06 7.96 8.20
C LYS A 653 4.13 6.76 8.35
N VAL A 654 3.02 6.96 9.07
CA VAL A 654 2.07 5.92 9.47
C VAL A 654 0.70 6.21 8.86
N LYS A 655 0.04 5.17 8.32
CA LYS A 655 -1.33 5.26 7.80
C LYS A 655 -2.31 5.15 8.96
N ASN A 656 -3.11 6.18 9.21
CA ASN A 656 -4.12 6.18 10.27
C ASN A 656 -5.51 6.47 9.72
N TYR A 657 -6.56 6.10 10.45
CA TYR A 657 -7.94 6.40 10.13
C TYR A 657 -8.53 7.38 11.15
N ASP A 658 -8.80 8.61 10.69
CA ASP A 658 -9.55 9.59 11.47
C ASP A 658 -11.05 9.24 11.40
N ARG A 659 -11.61 8.93 12.56
CA ARG A 659 -13.00 8.52 12.75
C ARG A 659 -13.98 9.69 12.68
N GLU A 660 -13.56 10.89 13.09
CA GLU A 660 -14.40 12.09 13.05
C GLU A 660 -14.49 12.64 11.63
N GLY A 661 -13.37 12.66 10.91
CA GLY A 661 -13.31 13.04 9.51
C GLY A 661 -13.82 11.97 8.52
N ASN A 662 -13.82 10.69 8.92
CA ASN A 662 -13.93 9.53 8.01
C ASN A 662 -12.91 9.59 6.86
N VAL A 663 -11.65 9.87 7.22
CA VAL A 663 -10.54 10.06 6.27
C VAL A 663 -9.34 9.21 6.68
N GLN A 664 -8.74 8.53 5.71
CA GLN A 664 -7.44 7.90 5.90
C GLN A 664 -6.34 8.97 5.74
N THR A 665 -5.47 9.06 6.74
CA THR A 665 -4.36 10.02 6.80
C THR A 665 -3.03 9.28 6.71
N LEU A 666 -1.97 10.00 6.29
CA LEU A 666 -0.59 9.52 6.30
C LEU A 666 0.26 10.58 6.99
N LEU A 667 0.48 10.42 8.29
CA LEU A 667 1.10 11.43 9.15
C LEU A 667 2.48 10.95 9.64
N PRO A 668 3.43 11.88 9.87
CA PRO A 668 4.67 11.56 10.57
C PRO A 668 4.38 11.36 12.07
N GLU A 669 4.86 10.25 12.61
CA GLU A 669 4.77 9.88 14.03
C GLU A 669 6.16 9.49 14.55
N TRP A 670 6.31 9.49 15.86
CA TRP A 670 7.49 8.93 16.52
C TRP A 670 7.52 7.40 16.33
N VAL A 671 8.73 6.84 16.25
CA VAL A 671 8.95 5.39 16.23
C VAL A 671 8.65 4.74 17.58
N ALA A 672 8.30 3.45 17.57
CA ALA A 672 8.29 2.65 18.79
C ALA A 672 9.71 2.20 19.18
N LEU A 673 9.92 1.81 20.43
CA LEU A 673 11.21 1.29 20.92
C LEU A 673 11.65 0.03 20.14
N ALA A 674 10.72 -0.84 19.76
CA ALA A 674 11.01 -1.96 18.87
C ALA A 674 11.61 -1.53 17.52
N ASN A 675 11.08 -0.47 16.90
CA ASN A 675 11.61 0.08 15.65
C ASN A 675 13.03 0.65 15.86
N ALA A 676 13.23 1.44 16.92
CA ALA A 676 14.55 1.99 17.26
C ALA A 676 15.61 0.89 17.45
N ARG A 677 15.27 -0.18 18.19
CA ARG A 677 16.15 -1.35 18.37
C ARG A 677 16.46 -2.07 17.04
N GLN A 678 15.50 -2.18 16.13
CA GLN A 678 15.73 -2.74 14.79
C GLN A 678 16.62 -1.85 13.92
N ARG A 679 16.44 -0.53 13.96
CA ARG A 679 17.30 0.46 13.27
C ARG A 679 18.73 0.38 13.78
N ARG A 680 18.92 0.39 15.10
CA ARG A 680 20.21 0.18 15.78
C ARG A 680 20.88 -1.12 15.32
N GLY A 681 20.13 -2.22 15.26
CA GLY A 681 20.61 -3.53 14.80
C GLY A 681 21.14 -3.56 13.36
N ARG A 682 20.93 -2.50 12.55
CA ARG A 682 21.54 -2.38 11.21
C ARG A 682 23.00 -1.97 11.23
N ALA A 683 23.48 -1.32 12.29
CA ALA A 683 24.89 -0.94 12.45
C ALA A 683 25.79 -2.11 12.88
N GLY A 684 25.25 -3.11 13.59
CA GLY A 684 26.01 -4.17 14.25
C GLY A 684 26.21 -5.46 13.44
N ARG A 685 26.15 -5.42 12.11
CA ARG A 685 26.07 -6.64 11.28
C ARG A 685 27.42 -7.25 10.90
N VAL A 686 28.38 -6.42 10.51
CA VAL A 686 29.72 -6.85 10.04
C VAL A 686 30.84 -6.54 11.02
N GLN A 687 30.67 -5.52 11.85
CA GLN A 687 31.64 -5.10 12.87
C GLN A 687 30.92 -4.24 13.92
N LYS A 688 31.65 -3.78 14.94
CA LYS A 688 31.13 -2.83 15.93
C LYS A 688 30.58 -1.58 15.22
N GLY A 689 29.34 -1.23 15.53
CA GLY A 689 28.61 -0.15 14.86
C GLY A 689 28.35 1.04 15.79
N ILE A 690 27.80 2.11 15.22
CA ILE A 690 27.29 3.27 15.97
C ILE A 690 25.89 3.63 15.48
N CYS A 691 24.96 3.86 16.41
CA CYS A 691 23.63 4.37 16.15
C CYS A 691 23.46 5.76 16.79
N TYR A 692 23.02 6.74 16.00
CA TYR A 692 22.70 8.08 16.43
C TYR A 692 21.20 8.31 16.37
N HIS A 693 20.55 8.41 17.52
CA HIS A 693 19.13 8.71 17.67
C HIS A 693 18.95 10.23 17.78
N LEU A 694 18.16 10.83 16.88
CA LEU A 694 17.94 12.29 16.83
C LEU A 694 16.74 12.72 17.69
N TYR A 695 16.62 12.08 18.84
CA TYR A 695 15.70 12.39 19.92
C TYR A 695 16.41 12.20 21.26
N THR A 696 15.89 12.83 22.31
CA THR A 696 16.49 12.76 23.65
C THR A 696 16.16 11.43 24.33
N ARG A 697 16.95 11.02 25.34
CA ARG A 697 16.53 9.90 26.22
C ARG A 697 15.22 10.20 26.95
N ALA A 698 14.89 11.47 27.21
CA ALA A 698 13.59 11.86 27.76
C ALA A 698 12.44 11.46 26.81
N ARG A 699 12.59 11.77 25.51
CA ARG A 699 11.63 11.34 24.47
C ARG A 699 11.58 9.82 24.39
N GLU A 700 12.72 9.13 24.40
CA GLU A 700 12.77 7.66 24.39
C GLU A 700 11.89 7.04 25.49
N MET A 701 11.98 7.54 26.73
CA MET A 701 11.17 7.06 27.87
C MET A 701 9.65 7.25 27.70
N THR A 702 9.22 8.03 26.69
CA THR A 702 7.80 8.23 26.35
C THR A 702 7.34 7.47 25.10
N LEU A 703 8.25 6.81 24.38
CA LEU A 703 7.91 6.03 23.19
C LEU A 703 7.16 4.75 23.58
N SER A 704 6.22 4.32 22.74
CA SER A 704 5.59 3.02 22.95
C SER A 704 6.59 1.89 22.71
N GLU A 705 6.48 0.79 23.45
CA GLU A 705 7.35 -0.38 23.27
C GLU A 705 7.20 -0.97 21.86
N TYR A 706 5.95 -1.06 21.38
CA TYR A 706 5.58 -1.56 20.06
C TYR A 706 4.67 -0.57 19.31
N ALA A 707 4.66 -0.66 17.99
CA ALA A 707 3.67 0.03 17.15
C ALA A 707 2.30 -0.66 17.23
N LEU A 708 1.22 0.09 17.05
CA LEU A 708 -0.13 -0.49 16.99
C LEU A 708 -0.31 -1.37 15.74
N PRO A 709 -0.90 -2.58 15.88
CA PRO A 709 -1.24 -3.45 14.75
C PRO A 709 -2.03 -2.71 13.68
N GLU A 710 -1.72 -2.94 12.40
CA GLU A 710 -2.30 -2.14 11.32
C GLU A 710 -3.83 -2.23 11.29
N MET A 711 -4.39 -3.42 11.56
CA MET A 711 -5.82 -3.67 11.62
C MET A 711 -6.58 -2.76 12.62
N GLN A 712 -5.92 -2.29 13.69
CA GLN A 712 -6.57 -1.40 14.68
C GLN A 712 -6.58 0.08 14.28
N ARG A 713 -5.81 0.47 13.24
CA ARG A 713 -5.57 1.88 12.86
C ARG A 713 -5.91 2.23 11.41
N ILE A 714 -6.34 1.27 10.59
CA ILE A 714 -6.86 1.52 9.22
C ILE A 714 -8.31 1.06 9.04
N ARG A 715 -8.91 1.37 7.88
CA ARG A 715 -10.26 0.92 7.51
C ARG A 715 -10.27 -0.54 7.08
N LEU A 716 -11.41 -1.22 7.19
CA LEU A 716 -11.50 -2.68 7.17
C LEU A 716 -12.19 -3.27 5.94
N GLU A 717 -12.51 -2.47 4.91
CA GLU A 717 -13.32 -2.96 3.78
C GLU A 717 -12.73 -4.17 3.04
N GLU A 718 -11.41 -4.18 2.84
CA GLU A 718 -10.69 -5.29 2.20
C GLU A 718 -10.78 -6.59 3.04
N ILE A 719 -10.57 -6.50 4.35
CA ILE A 719 -10.68 -7.65 5.27
C ILE A 719 -12.12 -8.17 5.33
N ILE A 720 -13.11 -7.29 5.32
CA ILE A 720 -14.53 -7.70 5.31
C ILE A 720 -14.87 -8.48 4.04
N LEU A 721 -14.39 -8.06 2.86
CA LEU A 721 -14.57 -8.85 1.64
C LEU A 721 -13.84 -10.19 1.71
N HIS A 722 -12.62 -10.24 2.27
CA HIS A 722 -11.90 -11.49 2.50
C HIS A 722 -12.69 -12.45 3.42
N ILE A 723 -13.26 -11.96 4.54
CA ILE A 723 -14.12 -12.75 5.44
C ILE A 723 -15.26 -13.41 4.66
N LYS A 724 -15.96 -12.65 3.82
CA LYS A 724 -17.13 -13.16 3.11
C LYS A 724 -16.79 -14.07 1.93
N ILE A 725 -15.74 -13.78 1.16
CA ILE A 725 -15.37 -14.65 0.04
C ILE A 725 -14.80 -15.99 0.51
N LEU A 726 -14.06 -15.98 1.63
CA LEU A 726 -13.53 -17.18 2.31
C LEU A 726 -14.59 -17.90 3.17
N ARG A 727 -15.87 -17.47 3.11
CA ARG A 727 -17.03 -18.11 3.77
C ARG A 727 -16.86 -18.24 5.29
N LEU A 728 -16.28 -17.21 5.92
CA LEU A 728 -15.95 -17.19 7.34
C LEU A 728 -17.12 -16.74 8.24
N GLY A 729 -18.28 -16.40 7.65
CA GLY A 729 -19.51 -16.04 8.36
C GLY A 729 -19.66 -14.54 8.58
N SER A 730 -20.24 -14.18 9.71
CA SER A 730 -20.45 -12.80 10.17
C SER A 730 -19.12 -12.14 10.59
N VAL A 731 -18.95 -10.87 10.22
CA VAL A 731 -17.71 -10.11 10.38
C VAL A 731 -17.35 -9.89 11.84
N LYS A 732 -18.28 -9.43 12.68
CA LYS A 732 -18.00 -9.14 14.11
C LYS A 732 -17.57 -10.40 14.89
N PRO A 733 -18.28 -11.54 14.81
CA PRO A 733 -17.86 -12.80 15.46
C PRO A 733 -16.57 -13.41 14.90
N PHE A 734 -16.17 -13.07 13.68
CA PHE A 734 -14.85 -13.46 13.16
C PHE A 734 -13.75 -12.54 13.72
N LEU A 735 -13.90 -11.22 13.59
CA LEU A 735 -12.88 -10.24 14.00
C LEU A 735 -12.59 -10.26 15.50
N SER A 736 -13.56 -10.62 16.35
CA SER A 736 -13.34 -10.80 17.79
C SER A 736 -12.40 -11.96 18.14
N LYS A 737 -12.09 -12.86 17.19
CA LYS A 737 -11.12 -13.95 17.37
C LYS A 737 -9.69 -13.54 17.01
N VAL A 738 -9.49 -12.41 16.33
CA VAL A 738 -8.15 -11.90 15.95
C VAL A 738 -7.37 -11.53 17.23
N MET A 739 -6.05 -11.75 17.22
CA MET A 739 -5.18 -11.51 18.39
C MET A 739 -5.38 -10.13 19.03
N ASN A 740 -5.46 -9.07 18.23
CA ASN A 740 -5.81 -7.73 18.67
C ASN A 740 -6.98 -7.23 17.80
N PRO A 741 -8.24 -7.39 18.25
CA PRO A 741 -9.40 -7.04 17.44
C PRO A 741 -9.46 -5.53 17.19
N PRO A 742 -10.00 -5.08 16.05
CA PRO A 742 -10.27 -3.68 15.79
C PRO A 742 -11.50 -3.18 16.57
N ASP A 743 -11.58 -1.87 16.79
CA ASP A 743 -12.74 -1.25 17.44
C ASP A 743 -14.03 -1.45 16.63
N GLU A 744 -15.11 -1.88 17.29
CA GLU A 744 -16.40 -2.17 16.65
C GLU A 744 -16.95 -1.00 15.83
N SER A 745 -16.71 0.25 16.25
CA SER A 745 -17.12 1.44 15.49
C SER A 745 -16.46 1.55 14.10
N VAL A 746 -15.23 1.04 13.95
CA VAL A 746 -14.51 0.98 12.67
C VAL A 746 -15.09 -0.15 11.82
N VAL A 747 -15.44 -1.29 12.42
CA VAL A 747 -16.14 -2.40 11.75
C VAL A 747 -17.50 -1.94 11.21
N ASP A 748 -18.32 -1.30 12.05
CA ASP A 748 -19.65 -0.80 11.68
C ASP A 748 -19.60 0.28 10.59
N SER A 749 -18.60 1.17 10.61
CA SER A 749 -18.42 2.18 9.55
C SER A 749 -17.96 1.56 8.22
N SER A 750 -17.08 0.54 8.28
CA SER A 750 -16.61 -0.18 7.09
C SER A 750 -17.74 -1.03 6.45
N LEU A 751 -18.56 -1.68 7.28
CA LEU A 751 -19.77 -2.41 6.83
C LEU A 751 -20.76 -1.47 6.13
N LYS A 752 -21.09 -0.32 6.74
CA LYS A 752 -21.98 0.69 6.15
C LYS A 752 -21.44 1.24 4.83
N MET A 753 -20.12 1.40 4.71
CA MET A 753 -19.50 1.80 3.45
C MET A 753 -19.70 0.74 2.35
N LEU A 754 -19.42 -0.53 2.65
CA LEU A 754 -19.60 -1.64 1.71
C LEU A 754 -21.07 -1.81 1.28
N GLN A 755 -22.02 -1.61 2.19
CA GLN A 755 -23.46 -1.56 1.89
C GLN A 755 -23.81 -0.36 0.99
N ALA A 756 -23.29 0.83 1.29
CA ALA A 756 -23.53 2.03 0.49
C ALA A 756 -23.00 1.92 -0.96
N ILE A 757 -21.89 1.19 -1.16
CA ILE A 757 -21.37 0.88 -2.50
C ILE A 757 -21.96 -0.39 -3.13
N ARG A 758 -22.97 -1.00 -2.48
CA ARG A 758 -23.68 -2.23 -2.92
C ARG A 758 -22.78 -3.46 -3.06
N CYS A 759 -21.69 -3.55 -2.30
CA CYS A 759 -20.92 -4.79 -2.16
C CYS A 759 -21.60 -5.79 -1.21
N LEU A 760 -22.21 -5.27 -0.14
CA LEU A 760 -22.98 -6.06 0.82
C LEU A 760 -24.46 -5.67 0.80
N ASP A 761 -25.32 -6.62 1.15
CA ASP A 761 -26.73 -6.36 1.45
C ASP A 761 -26.95 -5.94 2.92
N GLU A 762 -28.20 -5.71 3.31
CA GLU A 762 -28.58 -5.34 4.68
C GLU A 762 -28.35 -6.46 5.71
N SER A 763 -28.18 -7.71 5.24
CA SER A 763 -27.93 -8.91 6.04
C SER A 763 -26.47 -9.36 6.01
N GLU A 764 -25.55 -8.49 5.58
CA GLU A 764 -24.10 -8.75 5.52
C GLU A 764 -23.68 -9.83 4.52
N ASN A 765 -24.52 -10.24 3.57
CA ASN A 765 -24.13 -11.14 2.48
C ASN A 765 -23.46 -10.35 1.34
N LEU A 766 -22.58 -11.00 0.58
CA LEU A 766 -22.10 -10.45 -0.70
C LEU A 766 -23.27 -10.34 -1.67
N THR A 767 -23.39 -9.20 -2.34
CA THR A 767 -24.25 -9.07 -3.54
C THR A 767 -23.54 -9.69 -4.76
N PRO A 768 -24.22 -9.86 -5.92
CA PRO A 768 -23.55 -10.25 -7.15
C PRO A 768 -22.38 -9.33 -7.53
N LEU A 769 -22.53 -8.02 -7.31
CA LEU A 769 -21.46 -7.04 -7.48
C LEU A 769 -20.33 -7.27 -6.47
N GLY A 770 -20.64 -7.43 -5.19
CA GLY A 770 -19.65 -7.68 -4.14
C GLY A 770 -18.86 -8.97 -4.36
N PHE A 771 -19.51 -10.03 -4.83
CA PHE A 771 -18.87 -11.29 -5.17
C PHE A 771 -17.82 -11.12 -6.27
N HIS A 772 -18.14 -10.40 -7.36
CA HIS A 772 -17.13 -10.10 -8.38
C HIS A 772 -16.00 -9.24 -7.82
N LEU A 773 -16.32 -8.21 -7.01
CA LEU A 773 -15.32 -7.32 -6.42
C LEU A 773 -14.36 -8.05 -5.47
N ALA A 774 -14.83 -9.01 -4.68
CA ALA A 774 -14.00 -9.79 -3.76
C ALA A 774 -13.02 -10.77 -4.47
N HIS A 775 -13.24 -11.07 -5.75
CA HIS A 775 -12.27 -11.81 -6.59
C HIS A 775 -11.27 -10.88 -7.29
N LEU A 776 -11.53 -9.57 -7.36
CA LEU A 776 -10.59 -8.62 -7.94
C LEU A 776 -9.54 -8.23 -6.88
N PRO A 777 -8.24 -8.37 -7.17
CA PRO A 777 -7.19 -7.97 -6.23
C PRO A 777 -6.98 -6.45 -6.24
N VAL A 778 -8.02 -5.66 -6.00
CA VAL A 778 -7.96 -4.18 -5.86
C VAL A 778 -8.94 -3.76 -4.77
N ASP A 779 -8.84 -2.51 -4.30
CA ASP A 779 -9.84 -2.00 -3.36
C ASP A 779 -11.26 -2.01 -4.00
N PRO A 780 -12.33 -2.07 -3.19
CA PRO A 780 -13.69 -2.24 -3.72
C PRO A 780 -14.17 -1.08 -4.60
N LEU A 781 -13.62 0.14 -4.43
CA LEU A 781 -13.98 1.30 -5.25
C LEU A 781 -13.30 1.22 -6.61
N THR A 782 -12.01 0.89 -6.65
CA THR A 782 -11.26 0.67 -7.90
C THR A 782 -11.83 -0.53 -8.67
N GLY A 783 -12.15 -1.62 -8.00
CA GLY A 783 -12.82 -2.78 -8.63
C GLY A 783 -14.16 -2.39 -9.24
N ARG A 784 -14.96 -1.58 -8.54
CA ARG A 784 -16.26 -1.10 -9.04
C ARG A 784 -16.08 -0.18 -10.24
N MET A 785 -15.07 0.69 -10.19
CA MET A 785 -14.70 1.56 -11.31
C MET A 785 -14.33 0.75 -12.57
N LEU A 786 -13.56 -0.34 -12.42
CA LEU A 786 -13.21 -1.24 -13.52
C LEU A 786 -14.44 -1.97 -14.11
N LEU A 787 -15.33 -2.50 -13.26
CA LEU A 787 -16.56 -3.16 -13.72
C LEU A 787 -17.50 -2.17 -14.46
N MET A 788 -17.63 -0.94 -13.96
CA MET A 788 -18.40 0.10 -14.65
C MET A 788 -17.75 0.50 -15.98
N ALA A 789 -16.42 0.49 -16.08
CA ALA A 789 -15.71 0.79 -17.33
C ALA A 789 -15.89 -0.29 -18.40
N ALA A 790 -16.02 -1.56 -18.00
CA ALA A 790 -16.42 -2.63 -18.90
C ALA A 790 -17.83 -2.40 -19.47
N ILE A 791 -18.80 -2.07 -18.60
CA ILE A 791 -20.19 -1.79 -19.00
C ILE A 791 -20.28 -0.55 -19.90
N PHE A 792 -19.52 0.51 -19.62
CA PHE A 792 -19.50 1.74 -20.41
C PHE A 792 -18.48 1.74 -21.55
N SER A 793 -17.85 0.61 -21.87
CA SER A 793 -16.89 0.44 -22.97
C SER A 793 -15.71 1.44 -22.95
N CYS A 794 -15.26 1.84 -21.75
CA CYS A 794 -14.15 2.77 -21.54
C CYS A 794 -12.97 2.13 -20.78
N VAL A 795 -12.80 0.82 -20.96
CA VAL A 795 -11.85 -0.04 -20.22
C VAL A 795 -10.41 0.46 -20.29
N GLY A 796 -9.86 0.78 -21.47
CA GLY A 796 -8.45 1.15 -21.64
C GLY A 796 -8.01 2.36 -20.78
N PRO A 797 -8.66 3.53 -20.90
CA PRO A 797 -8.40 4.67 -20.03
C PRO A 797 -8.56 4.36 -18.54
N ILE A 798 -9.61 3.62 -18.16
CA ILE A 798 -9.90 3.34 -16.75
C ILE A 798 -8.96 2.27 -16.15
N LEU A 799 -8.45 1.32 -16.94
CA LEU A 799 -7.36 0.43 -16.52
C LEU A 799 -6.11 1.24 -16.17
N THR A 800 -5.74 2.21 -17.00
CA THR A 800 -4.61 3.11 -16.73
C THR A 800 -4.80 3.88 -15.43
N VAL A 801 -6.00 4.43 -15.19
CA VAL A 801 -6.35 5.13 -13.94
C VAL A 801 -6.30 4.17 -12.74
N ALA A 802 -6.90 2.99 -12.85
CA ALA A 802 -6.93 1.98 -11.79
C ALA A 802 -5.52 1.49 -11.42
N ALA A 803 -4.65 1.29 -12.42
CA ALA A 803 -3.25 0.93 -12.23
C ALA A 803 -2.48 2.06 -11.52
N CYS A 804 -2.67 3.31 -11.93
CA CYS A 804 -2.02 4.46 -11.26
C CYS A 804 -2.48 4.64 -9.80
N LEU A 805 -3.77 4.42 -9.51
CA LEU A 805 -4.32 4.51 -8.15
C LEU A 805 -3.90 3.32 -7.25
N SER A 806 -3.88 2.10 -7.81
CA SER A 806 -3.53 0.88 -7.06
C SER A 806 -2.02 0.71 -6.87
N PHE A 807 -1.23 1.21 -7.81
CA PHE A 807 0.24 1.17 -7.78
C PHE A 807 0.79 2.58 -7.52
N LYS A 808 1.17 3.32 -8.59
CA LYS A 808 1.83 4.65 -8.55
C LYS A 808 1.55 5.41 -9.85
N ASP A 809 1.52 6.74 -9.81
CA ASP A 809 1.60 7.54 -11.03
C ASP A 809 3.01 7.41 -11.66
N PRO A 810 3.15 7.51 -13.00
CA PRO A 810 4.41 7.25 -13.68
C PRO A 810 5.46 8.37 -13.50
N PHE A 811 5.10 9.49 -12.89
CA PHE A 811 5.98 10.64 -12.74
C PHE A 811 7.02 10.44 -11.66
N VAL A 812 8.28 10.65 -12.04
CA VAL A 812 9.41 10.81 -11.14
C VAL A 812 9.57 12.30 -10.87
N THR A 813 9.89 12.66 -9.64
CA THR A 813 10.30 14.03 -9.29
C THR A 813 11.78 14.04 -8.95
N PRO A 814 12.68 14.31 -9.93
CA PRO A 814 14.08 14.50 -9.64
C PRO A 814 14.30 15.71 -8.75
N LEU A 815 15.34 15.63 -7.93
CA LEU A 815 15.72 16.64 -6.95
C LEU A 815 15.90 18.02 -7.62
N GLY A 816 15.24 19.04 -7.08
CA GLY A 816 15.34 20.41 -7.56
C GLY A 816 14.60 20.68 -8.89
N LYS A 817 13.85 19.71 -9.41
CA LYS A 817 13.05 19.83 -10.65
C LYS A 817 11.54 19.86 -10.39
N GLU A 818 11.10 20.00 -9.16
CA GLU A 818 9.69 19.91 -8.74
C GLU A 818 8.78 20.84 -9.57
N LYS A 819 9.15 22.12 -9.66
CA LYS A 819 8.39 23.12 -10.45
C LYS A 819 8.34 22.83 -11.95
N LEU A 820 9.35 22.12 -12.48
CA LEU A 820 9.41 21.75 -13.90
C LEU A 820 8.53 20.52 -14.16
N VAL A 821 8.51 19.55 -13.23
CA VAL A 821 7.56 18.43 -13.24
C VAL A 821 6.13 18.94 -13.15
N ASP A 822 5.84 19.91 -12.27
CA ASP A 822 4.51 20.54 -12.20
C ASP A 822 4.09 21.20 -13.53
N GLN A 823 5.01 21.86 -14.23
CA GLN A 823 4.76 22.45 -15.55
C GLN A 823 4.49 21.39 -16.62
N VAL A 824 5.28 20.30 -16.65
CA VAL A 824 5.06 19.16 -17.54
C VAL A 824 3.72 18.49 -17.26
N LYS A 825 3.38 18.23 -15.99
CA LYS A 825 2.05 17.74 -15.58
C LYS A 825 0.93 18.67 -16.06
N CYS A 826 1.09 19.98 -15.96
CA CYS A 826 0.10 20.94 -16.49
C CYS A 826 -0.05 20.86 -18.02
N GLN A 827 1.04 20.70 -18.76
CA GLN A 827 1.02 20.55 -20.23
C GLN A 827 0.35 19.23 -20.65
N LEU A 828 0.82 18.10 -20.14
CA LEU A 828 0.28 16.77 -20.41
C LEU A 828 -1.18 16.60 -19.95
N SER A 829 -1.65 17.39 -18.97
CA SER A 829 -3.06 17.35 -18.53
C SER A 829 -4.05 17.78 -19.61
N ARG A 830 -3.58 18.45 -20.68
CA ARG A 830 -4.39 19.03 -21.77
C ARG A 830 -5.54 19.92 -21.25
N ASN A 831 -5.33 20.60 -20.10
CA ASN A 831 -6.33 21.43 -19.40
C ASN A 831 -7.62 20.67 -19.01
N SER A 832 -7.55 19.34 -18.87
CA SER A 832 -8.69 18.49 -18.46
C SER A 832 -9.13 18.71 -17.00
N LYS A 833 -8.27 19.30 -16.17
CA LYS A 833 -8.47 19.49 -14.71
C LYS A 833 -8.70 18.18 -13.95
N SER A 834 -8.14 17.08 -14.46
CA SER A 834 -8.25 15.74 -13.85
C SER A 834 -6.89 15.06 -13.90
N ASP A 835 -6.29 14.80 -12.72
CA ASP A 835 -5.03 14.05 -12.60
C ASP A 835 -5.16 12.60 -13.10
N HIS A 836 -6.38 12.04 -13.04
CA HIS A 836 -6.70 10.74 -13.63
C HIS A 836 -6.54 10.76 -15.16
N LEU A 837 -7.07 11.80 -15.83
CA LEU A 837 -6.93 11.95 -17.29
C LEU A 837 -5.51 12.34 -17.70
N LEU A 838 -4.78 13.09 -16.85
CA LEU A 838 -3.34 13.29 -17.02
C LEU A 838 -2.59 11.96 -17.10
N CYS A 839 -2.88 11.00 -16.21
CA CYS A 839 -2.25 9.68 -16.27
C CYS A 839 -2.57 8.94 -17.58
N VAL A 840 -3.82 8.99 -18.06
CA VAL A 840 -4.22 8.42 -19.36
C VAL A 840 -3.46 9.05 -20.52
N TYR A 841 -3.47 10.38 -20.67
CA TYR A 841 -2.78 11.04 -21.78
C TYR A 841 -1.27 10.80 -21.75
N THR A 842 -0.67 10.75 -20.55
CA THR A 842 0.75 10.45 -20.34
C THR A 842 1.09 9.03 -20.81
N TYR A 843 0.24 8.04 -20.49
CA TYR A 843 0.39 6.66 -20.94
C TYR A 843 0.20 6.53 -22.45
N ASP A 844 -0.86 7.11 -23.01
CA ASP A 844 -1.16 7.07 -24.45
C ASP A 844 -0.04 7.68 -25.31
N GLU A 845 0.57 8.77 -24.84
CA GLU A 845 1.71 9.41 -25.51
C GLU A 845 2.99 8.57 -25.37
N TRP A 846 3.25 7.97 -24.20
CA TRP A 846 4.35 7.03 -24.01
C TRP A 846 4.22 5.76 -24.87
N GLU A 847 3.02 5.21 -25.02
CA GLU A 847 2.81 4.02 -25.84
C GLU A 847 3.06 4.32 -27.34
N ARG A 848 2.69 5.51 -27.81
CA ARG A 848 3.08 5.99 -29.16
C ARG A 848 4.60 6.14 -29.27
N ALA A 849 5.27 6.69 -28.26
CA ALA A 849 6.74 6.79 -28.25
C ALA A 849 7.40 5.40 -28.30
N CYS A 850 6.84 4.39 -27.62
CA CYS A 850 7.30 3.00 -27.71
C CYS A 850 7.18 2.43 -29.13
N GLN A 851 6.09 2.72 -29.84
CA GLN A 851 5.90 2.30 -31.25
C GLN A 851 6.98 2.91 -32.17
N HIS A 852 7.46 4.12 -31.85
CA HIS A 852 8.57 4.80 -32.54
C HIS A 852 9.97 4.46 -31.98
N ARG A 853 10.08 3.51 -31.04
CA ARG A 853 11.31 3.14 -30.32
C ARG A 853 11.99 4.30 -29.57
N ASP A 854 11.23 5.30 -29.15
CA ASP A 854 11.68 6.44 -28.36
C ASP A 854 11.06 6.48 -26.94
N ASP A 855 10.85 5.30 -26.34
CA ASP A 855 10.34 5.17 -24.97
C ASP A 855 11.24 5.93 -23.97
N ARG A 856 12.56 5.83 -24.16
CA ARG A 856 13.57 6.43 -23.28
C ARG A 856 13.68 7.94 -23.45
N GLY A 857 13.55 8.48 -24.66
CA GLY A 857 13.55 9.92 -24.90
C GLY A 857 12.31 10.55 -24.27
N TYR A 858 11.13 10.05 -24.63
CA TYR A 858 9.87 10.52 -24.08
C TYR A 858 9.82 10.47 -22.54
N CYS A 859 10.27 9.36 -21.92
CA CYS A 859 10.34 9.27 -20.46
C CYS A 859 11.31 10.29 -19.84
N ARG A 860 12.46 10.56 -20.49
CA ARG A 860 13.47 11.49 -19.99
C ARG A 860 13.00 12.94 -20.05
N GLU A 861 12.30 13.32 -21.12
CA GLU A 861 11.77 14.67 -21.33
C GLU A 861 10.61 14.97 -20.38
N ASN A 862 9.72 14.00 -20.17
CA ASN A 862 8.49 14.17 -19.39
C ASN A 862 8.61 13.77 -17.91
N PHE A 863 9.82 13.47 -17.43
CA PHE A 863 10.11 13.02 -16.06
C PHE A 863 9.31 11.78 -15.66
N LEU A 864 9.30 10.76 -16.52
CA LEU A 864 8.55 9.52 -16.29
C LEU A 864 9.48 8.34 -16.00
N SER A 865 9.00 7.39 -15.21
CA SER A 865 9.64 6.10 -14.99
C SER A 865 9.18 5.10 -16.03
N SER A 866 10.03 4.77 -17.00
CA SER A 866 9.78 3.69 -17.97
C SER A 866 9.45 2.37 -17.26
N ALA A 867 10.07 2.08 -16.11
CA ALA A 867 9.77 0.88 -15.31
C ALA A 867 8.38 0.90 -14.65
N ILE A 868 7.84 2.06 -14.29
CA ILE A 868 6.45 2.16 -13.77
C ILE A 868 5.47 2.04 -14.94
N LEU A 869 5.75 2.65 -16.09
CA LEU A 869 4.91 2.57 -17.28
C LEU A 869 4.81 1.13 -17.82
N HIS A 870 5.94 0.40 -17.87
CA HIS A 870 5.98 -1.04 -18.19
C HIS A 870 5.31 -1.94 -17.13
N GLN A 871 4.99 -1.41 -15.94
CA GLN A 871 4.27 -2.14 -14.88
C GLN A 871 2.77 -1.77 -14.83
N ILE A 872 2.39 -0.64 -15.44
CA ILE A 872 1.02 -0.20 -15.71
C ILE A 872 0.47 -0.89 -16.96
N LYS A 873 1.33 -1.08 -17.97
CA LYS A 873 1.10 -1.89 -19.16
C LYS A 873 1.03 -3.39 -18.84
#